data_AF-A0A5N4CUU5-F1
#
_entry.id   AF-A0A5N4CUU5-F1
#
_cell.length_a   1.000
_cell.length_b   1.000
_cell.length_c   1.000
_cell.angle_alpha   90.00
_cell.angle_beta   90.00
_cell.angle_gamma   90.00
#
_symmetry.space_group_name_H-M   'P 1'
#
loop_
_entity.id
_entity.type
_entity.pdbx_description
1 polymer ?
#
loop_
_entity_poly.entity_id
_entity_poly.type
_entity_poly.pdbx_seq_one_letter_code
_entity_poly.pdbx_strand_id
1 'polypeptide(L)'
;MILTQLFDCFCPCVIVAGCEFESVECLQQDGSYVSGEFAFRIASLIAILNSLGVEEDQEKCYYLFRSEETSPEDLVAFEHQWTSFFANFDTEIPFLLELSESQAGEPFRSYFSHGMISSHITENSPNRQPFVLFGNHSTQENLNAGNFNFPSEGHLVRSTGPSGSFAKHMVVQCVSPKGPLACSRTYFFGATHVPYLGDDNKLPKKTEQIRLLSQLYAAVMEAVLAAIACYAKTSSLTKAKEVAEQTLGSGLNSFELMRFKAALYSKMAFHIHAVNNQGRIVPLDSEDSLYFVKTACMTIYDIPDLLGGRGCLGSVVFSESFLTSQILVKEKDGTVTTETRSIILTAAIPRFCSWLVSVIHQVEDSEVKLSEKTQQAVMGDDCFLGALLTRGEGAYLYSSNPWSLPEEGKVHFFSSGLLFSHRHHGSIIISKDHMNSILFYDGDSTSIVAALLIDFKSSLLPHLPVHFHGSSNFLMIALFPKSKIYQTFYSEVFSPWQQQANSGLSLKVIQEDGLSVEQKRLHSNAQKLFAVLSNSAGEKRSPLKLLSAKLPELDGFLQHFAVSSISREPVMRTHLPVLLQQPEINPTSRVENDKVIINIVTGLPGCHASELCAFLVTLHKEYGRWMVYRQIMDGSECFHAAHFQRYLSSALEAQQNRSARLSAYIRKKTRLLVVLQGYTDVIDVIQALQTHPDSNVKSSFTIGAITVCVEPLSCYMEHRFLFPKCLDQCSQGLVSNVVFTSHTTEQRHPLLVQLQSLIRAANPTAAFILAENGIVTR
;
A
#
# COMPACT_ATOMS: atom_id res chain seq x y z
N MET A 1 20.34 29.39 -18.33
CA MET A 1 21.43 29.63 -17.36
C MET A 1 21.08 29.18 -15.94
N ILE A 2 19.83 29.31 -15.47
CA ILE A 2 19.41 28.76 -14.16
C ILE A 2 18.83 27.33 -14.28
N LEU A 3 18.27 26.93 -15.43
CA LEU A 3 17.95 25.52 -15.74
C LEU A 3 19.18 24.58 -15.87
N THR A 4 20.37 25.13 -16.06
CA THR A 4 21.63 24.38 -16.20
C THR A 4 22.16 23.88 -14.85
N GLN A 5 21.74 24.45 -13.72
CA GLN A 5 22.25 24.06 -12.40
C GLN A 5 21.55 22.83 -11.79
N LEU A 6 20.36 22.45 -12.28
CA LEU A 6 19.66 21.24 -11.81
C LEU A 6 20.23 19.95 -12.44
N PHE A 7 20.71 20.00 -13.68
CA PHE A 7 21.35 18.83 -14.32
C PHE A 7 22.78 18.57 -13.83
N ASP A 8 23.48 19.58 -13.30
CA ASP A 8 24.77 19.39 -12.63
C ASP A 8 24.65 18.57 -11.33
N CYS A 9 23.46 18.45 -10.74
CA CYS A 9 23.20 17.56 -9.60
C CYS A 9 22.78 16.14 -10.00
N PHE A 10 22.18 15.94 -11.18
CA PHE A 10 21.75 14.63 -11.67
C PHE A 10 22.83 13.88 -12.48
N CYS A 11 23.88 14.55 -12.93
CA CYS A 11 24.91 13.97 -13.82
C CYS A 11 26.29 13.61 -13.22
N PRO A 12 26.66 13.82 -11.93
CA PRO A 12 27.95 13.30 -11.45
C PRO A 12 27.91 11.80 -11.12
N CYS A 13 26.75 11.20 -10.88
CA CYS A 13 26.69 9.88 -10.23
C CYS A 13 26.54 8.67 -11.17
N VAL A 14 26.63 8.86 -12.50
CA VAL A 14 26.65 7.73 -13.47
C VAL A 14 28.08 7.43 -13.97
N ILE A 15 29.12 8.04 -13.41
CA ILE A 15 30.51 7.77 -13.82
C ILE A 15 31.41 7.52 -12.62
N VAL A 16 31.39 6.30 -12.06
CA VAL A 16 32.61 5.66 -11.52
C VAL A 16 32.58 4.14 -11.76
N ALA A 17 33.55 3.70 -12.57
CA ALA A 17 34.13 2.36 -12.69
C ALA A 17 33.28 1.20 -13.24
N GLY A 18 33.80 0.59 -14.31
CA GLY A 18 33.23 -0.60 -14.93
C GLY A 18 33.22 -1.81 -14.00
N CYS A 19 32.03 -2.33 -13.76
CA CYS A 19 31.73 -3.71 -13.38
C CYS A 19 30.37 -4.07 -14.02
N GLU A 20 30.18 -5.36 -14.29
CA GLU A 20 29.02 -5.93 -14.98
C GLU A 20 27.69 -5.50 -14.30
N PHE A 21 26.71 -5.05 -15.11
CA PHE A 21 25.46 -4.44 -14.64
C PHE A 21 24.34 -5.48 -14.43
N GLU A 22 23.82 -5.58 -13.21
CA GLU A 22 22.51 -6.20 -12.90
C GLU A 22 21.50 -5.27 -12.19
N SER A 23 21.85 -4.03 -11.82
CA SER A 23 20.89 -3.04 -11.28
C SER A 23 21.35 -1.59 -11.56
N VAL A 24 20.42 -0.69 -11.88
CA VAL A 24 20.70 0.75 -12.02
C VAL A 24 20.36 1.42 -10.69
N GLU A 25 21.39 1.77 -9.93
CA GLU A 25 21.29 2.47 -8.64
C GLU A 25 21.88 3.87 -8.77
N CYS A 26 21.12 4.90 -8.39
CA CYS A 26 21.61 6.28 -8.41
C CYS A 26 22.22 6.64 -7.05
N LEU A 27 23.53 6.91 -7.02
CA LEU A 27 24.25 7.43 -5.84
C LEU A 27 23.93 8.92 -5.62
N GLN A 28 23.58 9.32 -4.40
CA GLN A 28 23.49 10.73 -3.99
C GLN A 28 24.85 11.24 -3.45
N GLN A 29 25.01 12.57 -3.32
CA GLN A 29 26.22 13.21 -2.79
C GLN A 29 26.59 12.79 -1.34
N ASP A 30 25.65 12.19 -0.61
CA ASP A 30 25.84 11.66 0.75
C ASP A 30 26.04 10.13 0.80
N GLY A 31 26.10 9.45 -0.35
CA GLY A 31 26.33 8.02 -0.46
C GLY A 31 25.08 7.14 -0.34
N SER A 32 23.87 7.71 -0.34
CA SER A 32 22.61 6.96 -0.38
C SER A 32 22.25 6.51 -1.81
N TYR A 33 21.52 5.38 -1.94
CA TYR A 33 21.13 4.78 -3.22
C TYR A 33 19.62 4.92 -3.46
N VAL A 34 19.22 5.31 -4.68
CA VAL A 34 17.82 5.38 -5.12
C VAL A 34 17.56 4.35 -6.21
N SER A 35 16.42 3.64 -6.13
CA SER A 35 15.93 2.76 -7.19
C SER A 35 15.66 3.55 -8.48
N GLY A 36 16.26 3.12 -9.59
CA GLY A 36 16.04 3.73 -10.90
C GLY A 36 14.57 3.80 -11.33
N GLU A 37 13.70 2.92 -10.84
CA GLU A 37 12.26 2.91 -11.18
C GLU A 37 11.49 4.09 -10.57
N PHE A 38 11.89 4.58 -9.40
CA PHE A 38 11.16 5.66 -8.71
C PHE A 38 11.57 7.05 -9.20
N ALA A 39 12.88 7.29 -9.34
CA ALA A 39 13.40 8.48 -10.02
C ALA A 39 12.74 8.67 -11.39
N PHE A 40 12.46 7.54 -12.04
CA PHE A 40 11.79 7.47 -13.31
C PHE A 40 10.29 7.84 -13.28
N ARG A 41 9.54 7.35 -12.27
CA ARG A 41 8.13 7.75 -12.07
C ARG A 41 7.99 9.24 -11.77
N ILE A 42 8.90 9.81 -10.99
CA ILE A 42 8.92 11.25 -10.71
C ILE A 42 9.17 12.04 -11.98
N ALA A 43 10.22 11.71 -12.75
CA ALA A 43 10.53 12.41 -14.00
C ALA A 43 9.38 12.37 -15.01
N SER A 44 8.68 11.24 -15.09
CA SER A 44 7.52 11.06 -15.96
C SER A 44 6.32 11.86 -15.49
N LEU A 45 6.10 11.94 -14.18
CA LEU A 45 5.01 12.71 -13.60
C LEU A 45 5.26 14.22 -13.73
N ILE A 46 6.51 14.65 -13.55
CA ILE A 46 7.00 16.00 -13.88
C ILE A 46 6.69 16.35 -15.34
N ALA A 47 7.05 15.48 -16.29
CA ALA A 47 6.79 15.72 -17.72
C ALA A 47 5.28 15.83 -18.02
N ILE A 48 4.45 15.01 -17.37
CA ILE A 48 2.99 15.08 -17.49
C ILE A 48 2.47 16.39 -16.90
N LEU A 49 2.89 16.79 -15.70
CA LEU A 49 2.43 18.03 -15.04
C LEU A 49 2.79 19.28 -15.86
N ASN A 50 4.01 19.34 -16.39
CA ASN A 50 4.44 20.40 -17.31
C ASN A 50 3.58 20.43 -18.59
N SER A 51 3.26 19.26 -19.16
CA SER A 51 2.37 19.18 -20.34
C SER A 51 0.94 19.69 -20.06
N LEU A 52 0.51 19.63 -18.80
CA LEU A 52 -0.79 20.11 -18.32
C LEU A 52 -0.76 21.58 -17.86
N GLY A 53 0.40 22.25 -17.93
CA GLY A 53 0.58 23.65 -17.54
C GLY A 53 0.58 23.87 -16.03
N VAL A 54 1.04 22.88 -15.26
CA VAL A 54 1.20 22.94 -13.80
C VAL A 54 2.67 23.26 -13.49
N GLU A 55 2.94 24.36 -12.78
CA GLU A 55 4.30 24.74 -12.38
C GLU A 55 4.79 23.87 -11.19
N GLU A 56 6.06 23.47 -11.23
CA GLU A 56 6.69 22.61 -10.24
C GLU A 56 7.48 23.40 -9.20
N ASP A 57 7.45 22.93 -7.94
CA ASP A 57 8.27 23.49 -6.86
C ASP A 57 9.61 22.73 -6.78
N GLN A 58 10.66 23.35 -7.34
CA GLN A 58 11.97 22.76 -7.61
C GLN A 58 12.71 22.29 -6.35
N GLU A 59 12.51 22.96 -5.21
CA GLU A 59 13.15 22.60 -3.93
C GLU A 59 12.50 21.36 -3.29
N LYS A 60 11.22 21.09 -3.62
CA LYS A 60 10.42 19.97 -3.08
C LYS A 60 10.54 18.67 -3.86
N CYS A 61 10.88 18.72 -5.15
CA CYS A 61 11.27 17.52 -5.89
C CYS A 61 12.46 16.82 -5.23
N TYR A 62 13.40 17.57 -4.64
CA TYR A 62 14.51 17.04 -3.83
C TYR A 62 14.04 16.38 -2.52
N TYR A 63 12.97 16.87 -1.90
CA TYR A 63 12.33 16.24 -0.74
C TYR A 63 11.51 14.99 -1.10
N LEU A 64 11.06 14.84 -2.34
CA LEU A 64 10.50 13.59 -2.88
C LEU A 64 11.55 12.49 -2.99
N PHE A 65 12.75 12.85 -3.44
CA PHE A 65 13.94 11.97 -3.45
C PHE A 65 14.43 11.62 -2.03
N ARG A 66 14.03 12.39 -1.01
CA ARG A 66 14.41 12.20 0.38
C ARG A 66 13.30 11.61 1.25
N SER A 67 12.01 11.85 0.96
CA SER A 67 10.87 11.34 1.73
C SER A 67 10.56 9.87 1.45
N GLU A 68 11.26 9.28 0.46
CA GLU A 68 11.36 7.82 0.25
C GLU A 68 12.44 7.12 1.09
N GLU A 69 12.89 7.67 2.22
CA GLU A 69 13.73 6.93 3.19
C GLU A 69 12.91 6.04 4.15
N THR A 70 11.63 5.80 3.86
CA THR A 70 11.01 4.52 4.27
C THR A 70 10.98 3.65 3.03
N SER A 71 12.16 3.19 2.61
CA SER A 71 12.25 2.30 1.47
C SER A 71 11.34 1.09 1.72
N PRO A 72 10.77 0.47 0.68
CA PRO A 72 10.06 -0.79 0.85
C PRO A 72 10.92 -1.84 1.60
N GLU A 73 12.25 -1.71 1.54
CA GLU A 73 13.21 -2.49 2.31
C GLU A 73 13.19 -2.18 3.81
N ASP A 74 13.04 -0.91 4.22
CA ASP A 74 12.89 -0.51 5.63
C ASP A 74 11.60 -1.05 6.24
N LEU A 75 10.51 -1.07 5.47
CA LEU A 75 9.25 -1.68 5.90
C LEU A 75 9.41 -3.20 6.11
N VAL A 76 10.08 -3.88 5.18
CA VAL A 76 10.38 -5.31 5.30
C VAL A 76 11.30 -5.58 6.49
N ALA A 77 12.35 -4.79 6.67
CA ALA A 77 13.29 -4.93 7.77
C ALA A 77 12.61 -4.71 9.12
N PHE A 78 11.72 -3.72 9.21
CA PHE A 78 10.92 -3.44 10.40
C PHE A 78 9.92 -4.58 10.69
N GLU A 79 9.19 -5.06 9.68
CA GLU A 79 8.28 -6.22 9.80
C GLU A 79 9.02 -7.50 10.24
N HIS A 80 10.24 -7.70 9.73
CA HIS A 80 11.08 -8.83 10.10
C HIS A 80 11.41 -8.84 11.59
N GLN A 81 11.61 -7.68 12.22
CA GLN A 81 11.86 -7.63 13.67
C GLN A 81 10.64 -8.10 14.46
N TRP A 82 9.43 -7.72 14.04
CA TRP A 82 8.19 -8.22 14.66
C TRP A 82 8.02 -9.72 14.44
N THR A 83 8.33 -10.21 13.24
CA THR A 83 8.30 -11.65 12.94
C THR A 83 9.26 -12.43 13.84
N SER A 84 10.47 -11.90 14.05
CA SER A 84 11.48 -12.48 14.95
C SER A 84 11.02 -12.45 16.41
N PHE A 85 10.37 -11.36 16.82
CA PHE A 85 9.75 -11.24 18.14
C PHE A 85 8.69 -12.32 18.37
N PHE A 86 7.73 -12.50 17.46
CA PHE A 86 6.71 -13.57 17.59
C PHE A 86 7.34 -14.97 17.57
N ALA A 87 8.32 -15.21 16.71
CA ALA A 87 9.02 -16.49 16.62
C ALA A 87 9.73 -16.86 17.93
N ASN A 88 10.33 -15.88 18.62
CA ASN A 88 10.97 -16.09 19.92
C ASN A 88 9.96 -16.51 21.00
N PHE A 89 8.80 -15.84 21.04
CA PHE A 89 7.71 -16.25 21.95
C PHE A 89 7.19 -17.65 21.62
N ASP A 90 7.08 -17.96 20.33
CA ASP A 90 6.60 -19.25 19.84
C ASP A 90 7.52 -20.42 20.22
N THR A 91 8.83 -20.20 20.27
CA THR A 91 9.80 -21.18 20.76
C THR A 91 9.75 -21.36 22.28
N GLU A 92 9.46 -20.28 23.01
CA GLU A 92 9.45 -20.25 24.48
C GLU A 92 8.09 -20.61 25.10
N ILE A 93 7.05 -20.96 24.32
CA ILE A 93 5.70 -21.29 24.81
C ILE A 93 5.71 -22.27 26.01
N PRO A 94 6.51 -23.35 26.04
CA PRO A 94 6.53 -24.27 27.18
C PRO A 94 7.03 -23.63 28.48
N PHE A 95 7.82 -22.55 28.39
CA PHE A 95 8.45 -21.86 29.52
C PHE A 95 8.01 -20.39 29.63
N LEU A 96 6.86 -20.03 29.04
CA LEU A 96 6.39 -18.64 28.95
C LEU A 96 6.35 -17.90 30.30
N LEU A 97 6.09 -18.61 31.39
CA LEU A 97 6.08 -18.05 32.76
C LEU A 97 7.46 -17.59 33.26
N GLU A 98 8.53 -18.20 32.76
CA GLU A 98 9.93 -17.92 33.08
C GLU A 98 10.56 -16.93 32.09
N LEU A 99 9.79 -16.45 31.11
CA LEU A 99 10.27 -15.43 30.19
C LEU A 99 10.38 -14.08 30.91
N SER A 100 11.54 -13.45 30.79
CA SER A 100 11.80 -12.09 31.29
C SER A 100 11.55 -11.02 30.23
N GLU A 101 11.32 -9.78 30.68
CA GLU A 101 11.25 -8.61 29.79
C GLU A 101 12.51 -8.46 28.93
N SER A 102 13.68 -8.79 29.50
CA SER A 102 14.98 -8.73 28.79
C SER A 102 15.08 -9.74 27.65
N GLN A 103 14.60 -10.96 27.86
CA GLN A 103 14.59 -12.01 26.82
C GLN A 103 13.54 -11.71 25.75
N ALA A 104 12.35 -11.29 26.16
CA ALA A 104 11.28 -10.92 25.24
C ALA A 104 11.65 -9.74 24.33
N GLY A 105 12.32 -8.73 24.87
CA GLY A 105 12.72 -7.53 24.14
C GLY A 105 14.01 -7.64 23.34
N GLU A 106 14.72 -8.77 23.39
CA GLU A 106 16.05 -8.93 22.76
C GLU A 106 16.06 -8.61 21.26
N PRO A 107 15.10 -9.07 20.43
CA PRO A 107 15.13 -8.80 18.98
C PRO A 107 15.09 -7.30 18.67
N PHE A 108 14.23 -6.56 19.37
CA PHE A 108 14.15 -5.11 19.22
C PHE A 108 15.37 -4.40 19.78
N ARG A 109 16.02 -5.00 20.79
CA ARG A 109 17.22 -4.43 21.41
C ARG A 109 18.41 -4.46 20.53
N SER A 110 18.72 -5.64 20.05
CA SER A 110 19.84 -5.84 19.16
C SER A 110 19.64 -5.02 17.89
N TYR A 111 18.43 -5.03 17.31
CA TYR A 111 18.10 -4.19 16.17
C TYR A 111 18.37 -2.69 16.41
N PHE A 112 17.80 -2.12 17.49
CA PHE A 112 17.94 -0.71 17.78
C PHE A 112 19.37 -0.31 18.16
N SER A 113 20.02 -1.07 19.05
CA SER A 113 21.39 -0.79 19.50
C SER A 113 22.42 -0.88 18.37
N HIS A 114 22.35 -1.90 17.51
CA HIS A 114 23.24 -2.00 16.35
C HIS A 114 22.99 -0.88 15.33
N GLY A 115 21.73 -0.49 15.14
CA GLY A 115 21.38 0.65 14.30
C GLY A 115 21.91 1.98 14.84
N MET A 116 21.85 2.21 16.15
CA MET A 116 22.36 3.42 16.81
C MET A 116 23.89 3.51 16.77
N ILE A 117 24.62 2.40 16.98
CA ILE A 117 26.09 2.37 16.86
C ILE A 117 26.54 2.82 15.47
N SER A 118 25.78 2.45 14.45
CA SER A 118 26.10 2.75 13.05
C SER A 118 25.54 4.08 12.54
N SER A 119 24.77 4.85 13.34
CA SER A 119 24.10 6.08 12.89
C SER A 119 24.79 7.37 13.33
N HIS A 120 25.76 7.32 14.25
CA HIS A 120 26.37 8.50 14.89
C HIS A 120 25.35 9.50 15.50
N ILE A 121 24.10 9.09 15.71
CA ILE A 121 23.05 9.92 16.31
C ILE A 121 23.26 9.93 17.84
N THR A 122 23.52 11.11 18.41
CA THR A 122 23.80 11.28 19.85
C THR A 122 22.56 11.61 20.69
N GLU A 123 21.41 11.90 20.07
CA GLU A 123 20.19 12.28 20.77
C GLU A 123 19.28 11.07 21.03
N ASN A 124 19.24 10.63 22.28
CA ASN A 124 18.27 9.65 22.77
C ASN A 124 16.99 10.40 23.21
N SER A 125 16.01 10.55 22.31
CA SER A 125 14.69 11.01 22.79
C SER A 125 14.00 9.87 23.55
N PRO A 126 13.49 10.09 24.78
CA PRO A 126 12.87 9.04 25.59
C PRO A 126 11.64 8.41 24.91
N ASN A 127 10.97 9.16 24.05
CA ASN A 127 9.77 8.73 23.32
C ASN A 127 10.06 7.82 22.10
N ARG A 128 11.33 7.56 21.78
CA ARG A 128 11.78 6.82 20.59
C ARG A 128 12.72 5.68 20.95
N GLN A 129 12.44 5.00 22.04
CA GLN A 129 13.14 3.77 22.37
C GLN A 129 12.19 2.59 22.27
N PRO A 130 12.68 1.43 21.80
CA PRO A 130 11.93 0.19 21.98
C PRO A 130 11.75 -0.10 23.47
N PHE A 131 10.73 -0.88 23.82
CA PHE A 131 10.54 -1.39 25.18
C PHE A 131 9.65 -2.63 25.17
N VAL A 132 9.76 -3.44 26.23
CA VAL A 132 8.83 -4.53 26.56
C VAL A 132 8.59 -4.47 28.06
N LEU A 133 7.33 -4.26 28.47
CA LEU A 133 6.93 -4.18 29.87
C LEU A 133 5.75 -5.13 30.13
N PHE A 134 5.84 -5.94 31.18
CA PHE A 134 4.84 -6.93 31.54
C PHE A 134 3.89 -6.42 32.62
N GLY A 135 2.59 -6.62 32.42
CA GLY A 135 1.54 -6.39 33.43
C GLY A 135 1.70 -5.08 34.19
N ASN A 136 1.80 -5.15 35.51
CA ASN A 136 1.87 -3.98 36.40
C ASN A 136 3.18 -3.19 36.32
N HIS A 137 4.20 -3.69 35.61
CA HIS A 137 5.44 -2.96 35.35
C HIS A 137 5.28 -1.94 34.22
N SER A 138 4.19 -2.02 33.44
CA SER A 138 3.84 -1.02 32.42
C SER A 138 3.22 0.26 33.04
N THR A 139 3.84 0.83 34.08
CA THR A 139 3.35 2.05 34.74
C THR A 139 3.57 3.30 33.89
N GLN A 140 2.87 4.39 34.20
CA GLN A 140 3.13 5.69 33.57
C GLN A 140 4.61 6.12 33.71
N GLU A 141 5.23 5.87 34.85
CA GLU A 141 6.64 6.20 35.09
C GLU A 141 7.55 5.40 34.16
N ASN A 142 7.38 4.08 34.08
CA ASN A 142 8.25 3.23 33.27
C ASN A 142 8.08 3.43 31.77
N LEU A 143 6.86 3.71 31.31
CA LEU A 143 6.59 4.05 29.90
C LEU A 143 7.23 5.39 29.50
N ASN A 144 7.30 6.36 30.43
CA ASN A 144 7.90 7.67 30.17
C ASN A 144 9.41 7.72 30.47
N ALA A 145 9.94 6.77 31.25
CA ALA A 145 11.34 6.75 31.66
C ALA A 145 12.30 6.58 30.48
N GLY A 146 11.82 6.14 29.30
CA GLY A 146 12.63 6.02 28.09
C GLY A 146 13.92 5.25 28.31
N ASN A 147 13.89 4.23 29.18
CA ASN A 147 15.07 3.51 29.64
C ASN A 147 15.06 2.09 29.08
N PHE A 148 15.49 1.97 27.82
CA PHE A 148 15.69 0.68 27.19
C PHE A 148 17.03 0.00 27.57
N ASN A 149 17.93 0.73 28.23
CA ASN A 149 19.29 0.25 28.42
C ASN A 149 19.41 -0.96 29.36
N PHE A 150 18.42 -1.26 30.22
CA PHE A 150 18.46 -2.45 31.10
C PHE A 150 17.05 -2.95 31.48
N PRO A 151 16.32 -3.69 30.61
CA PRO A 151 15.17 -4.45 31.05
C PRO A 151 15.61 -5.50 32.10
N SER A 152 14.87 -5.59 33.20
CA SER A 152 15.22 -6.47 34.32
C SER A 152 15.07 -7.93 33.93
N GLU A 153 16.12 -8.74 34.15
CA GLU A 153 15.99 -10.21 34.10
C GLU A 153 15.07 -10.75 35.21
N GLY A 154 14.82 -9.95 36.25
CA GLY A 154 13.94 -10.32 37.37
C GLY A 154 12.45 -10.08 37.11
N HIS A 155 12.09 -9.33 36.06
CA HIS A 155 10.69 -9.10 35.69
C HIS A 155 10.20 -10.21 34.77
N LEU A 156 9.71 -11.28 35.39
CA LEU A 156 9.21 -12.47 34.72
C LEU A 156 7.71 -12.40 34.52
N VAL A 157 7.19 -13.08 33.50
CA VAL A 157 5.74 -13.21 33.28
C VAL A 157 5.04 -13.72 34.53
N ARG A 158 5.62 -14.67 35.29
CA ARG A 158 4.99 -15.25 36.50
C ARG A 158 4.79 -14.29 37.68
N SER A 159 5.49 -13.15 37.74
CA SER A 159 5.56 -12.31 38.95
C SER A 159 5.20 -10.83 38.73
N THR A 160 4.89 -10.44 37.50
CA THR A 160 4.61 -9.04 37.08
C THR A 160 3.10 -8.74 36.96
N GLY A 161 2.25 -9.57 37.57
CA GLY A 161 0.82 -9.35 37.72
C GLY A 161 0.46 -8.72 39.07
N PRO A 162 -0.81 -8.31 39.26
CA PRO A 162 -1.31 -7.81 40.53
C PRO A 162 -1.00 -8.79 41.68
N SER A 163 -0.53 -8.26 42.81
CA SER A 163 -0.18 -9.05 44.00
C SER A 163 0.87 -10.15 43.75
N GLY A 164 1.75 -9.99 42.76
CA GLY A 164 2.79 -10.97 42.43
C GLY A 164 2.28 -12.19 41.66
N SER A 165 1.06 -12.11 41.11
CA SER A 165 0.54 -13.11 40.16
C SER A 165 1.23 -12.98 38.79
N PHE A 166 0.87 -13.84 37.83
CA PHE A 166 1.38 -13.72 36.48
C PHE A 166 0.75 -12.54 35.72
N ALA A 167 1.54 -11.88 34.87
CA ALA A 167 1.10 -10.80 34.00
C ALA A 167 0.00 -11.26 33.03
N LYS A 168 -1.00 -10.41 32.83
CA LYS A 168 -2.13 -10.67 31.92
C LYS A 168 -1.88 -10.17 30.50
N HIS A 169 -0.95 -9.24 30.36
CA HIS A 169 -0.62 -8.60 29.10
C HIS A 169 0.81 -8.10 29.15
N MET A 170 1.31 -7.67 27.99
CA MET A 170 2.52 -6.88 27.85
C MET A 170 2.26 -5.69 26.94
N VAL A 171 3.00 -4.62 27.20
CA VAL A 171 3.09 -3.47 26.30
C VAL A 171 4.46 -3.50 25.65
N VAL A 172 4.48 -3.40 24.32
CA VAL A 172 5.69 -3.51 23.53
C VAL A 172 5.77 -2.40 22.49
N GLN A 173 6.97 -1.87 22.27
CA GLN A 173 7.27 -0.91 21.23
C GLN A 173 8.52 -1.33 20.46
N CYS A 174 8.44 -1.29 19.13
CA CYS A 174 9.58 -1.39 18.23
C CYS A 174 9.78 -0.03 17.54
N VAL A 175 11.03 0.37 17.37
CA VAL A 175 11.43 1.65 16.76
C VAL A 175 12.54 1.38 15.75
N SER A 176 12.42 1.95 14.56
CA SER A 176 13.52 1.97 13.59
C SER A 176 14.62 2.91 14.09
N PRO A 177 15.87 2.43 14.23
CA PRO A 177 16.97 3.24 14.75
C PRO A 177 17.45 4.33 13.78
N LYS A 178 17.18 4.16 12.47
CA LYS A 178 17.62 5.07 11.40
C LYS A 178 16.45 5.56 10.55
N GLY A 179 15.25 5.55 11.10
CA GLY A 179 14.05 5.79 10.30
C GLY A 179 12.88 6.25 11.13
N PRO A 180 11.79 6.61 10.45
CA PRO A 180 10.66 7.21 11.12
C PRO A 180 9.65 6.21 11.70
N LEU A 181 9.83 4.92 11.40
CA LEU A 181 8.90 3.86 11.79
C LEU A 181 8.99 3.57 13.29
N ALA A 182 7.84 3.64 13.94
CA ALA A 182 7.63 3.11 15.27
C ALA A 182 6.20 2.60 15.40
N CYS A 183 6.00 1.54 16.16
CA CYS A 183 4.66 1.18 16.59
C CYS A 183 4.70 0.45 17.93
N SER A 184 3.62 0.60 18.67
CA SER A 184 3.42 0.06 20.00
C SER A 184 2.15 -0.78 19.99
N ARG A 185 2.18 -1.90 20.71
CA ARG A 185 1.13 -2.91 20.77
C ARG A 185 0.92 -3.37 22.20
N THR A 186 -0.30 -3.78 22.50
CA THR A 186 -0.62 -4.52 23.72
C THR A 186 -1.00 -5.94 23.33
N TYR A 187 -0.28 -6.93 23.86
CA TYR A 187 -0.55 -8.35 23.64
C TYR A 187 -0.84 -9.08 24.94
N PHE A 188 -1.48 -10.25 24.86
CA PHE A 188 -2.09 -10.89 26.02
C PHE A 188 -1.41 -12.22 26.38
N PHE A 189 -1.40 -12.51 27.68
CA PHE A 189 -0.97 -13.79 28.23
C PHE A 189 -2.21 -14.52 28.74
N GLY A 190 -2.83 -15.28 27.83
CA GLY A 190 -3.93 -16.18 28.11
C GLY A 190 -5.11 -16.07 27.14
N ALA A 191 -6.19 -16.77 27.42
CA ALA A 191 -7.38 -16.77 26.59
C ALA A 191 -8.11 -15.41 26.66
N THR A 192 -8.42 -14.82 25.51
CA THR A 192 -9.19 -13.56 25.40
C THR A 192 -10.69 -13.78 25.29
N HIS A 193 -11.11 -15.04 25.05
CA HIS A 193 -12.49 -15.48 24.96
C HIS A 193 -12.67 -16.85 25.62
N VAL A 194 -13.93 -17.25 25.83
CA VAL A 194 -14.27 -18.60 26.28
C VAL A 194 -15.01 -19.32 25.15
N PRO A 195 -14.48 -20.43 24.61
CA PRO A 195 -15.15 -21.18 23.55
C PRO A 195 -16.55 -21.62 24.00
N TYR A 196 -17.52 -21.58 23.09
CA TYR A 196 -18.85 -22.10 23.36
C TYR A 196 -18.81 -23.64 23.51
N LEU A 197 -19.36 -24.18 24.59
CA LEU A 197 -19.31 -25.61 24.94
C LEU A 197 -20.70 -26.28 25.02
N GLY A 198 -21.74 -25.66 24.44
CA GLY A 198 -23.10 -26.20 24.45
C GLY A 198 -23.98 -25.69 25.60
N ASP A 199 -23.40 -25.20 26.69
CA ASP A 199 -24.11 -24.62 27.84
C ASP A 199 -23.49 -23.28 28.28
N ASP A 200 -24.31 -22.37 28.82
CA ASP A 200 -23.90 -21.09 29.42
C ASP A 200 -23.23 -21.30 30.79
N ASN A 201 -22.08 -21.98 30.81
CA ASN A 201 -21.29 -22.13 32.04
C ASN A 201 -20.69 -20.78 32.49
N LYS A 202 -20.67 -20.55 33.80
CA LYS A 202 -20.10 -19.33 34.39
C LYS A 202 -18.61 -19.19 34.03
N LEU A 203 -18.23 -17.99 33.60
CA LEU A 203 -16.86 -17.66 33.18
C LEU A 203 -15.85 -17.84 34.33
N PRO A 204 -14.65 -18.38 34.08
CA PRO A 204 -13.55 -18.33 35.05
C PRO A 204 -13.13 -16.88 35.31
N LYS A 205 -13.06 -16.47 36.59
CA LYS A 205 -12.69 -15.09 37.00
C LYS A 205 -11.36 -14.59 36.40
N LYS A 206 -10.40 -15.48 36.13
CA LYS A 206 -9.09 -15.12 35.54
C LYS A 206 -9.21 -14.63 34.10
N THR A 207 -10.12 -15.23 33.32
CA THR A 207 -10.40 -14.87 31.93
C THR A 207 -11.14 -13.54 31.82
N GLU A 208 -11.87 -13.13 32.86
CA GLU A 208 -12.58 -11.84 32.89
C GLU A 208 -11.63 -10.63 32.85
N GLN A 209 -10.48 -10.69 33.53
CA GLN A 209 -9.50 -9.60 33.52
C GLN A 209 -8.82 -9.44 32.15
N ILE A 210 -8.40 -10.55 31.54
CA ILE A 210 -7.77 -10.55 30.20
C ILE A 210 -8.79 -10.06 29.17
N ARG A 211 -10.04 -10.55 29.25
CA ARG A 211 -11.13 -10.10 28.38
C ARG A 211 -11.35 -8.59 28.52
N LEU A 212 -11.43 -8.08 29.73
CA LEU A 212 -11.61 -6.64 29.99
C LEU A 212 -10.47 -5.79 29.40
N LEU A 213 -9.21 -6.21 29.58
CA LEU A 213 -8.07 -5.53 28.98
C LEU A 213 -8.08 -5.61 27.45
N SER A 214 -8.48 -6.75 26.88
CA SER A 214 -8.58 -6.92 25.43
C SER A 214 -9.68 -6.05 24.80
N GLN A 215 -10.82 -5.89 25.49
CA GLN A 215 -11.90 -4.99 25.09
C GLN A 215 -11.48 -3.52 25.18
N LEU A 216 -10.78 -3.15 26.25
CA LEU A 216 -10.23 -1.80 26.39
C LEU A 216 -9.23 -1.50 25.28
N TYR A 217 -8.31 -2.42 25.00
CA TYR A 217 -7.33 -2.28 23.92
C TYR A 217 -8.00 -2.21 22.54
N ALA A 218 -9.06 -2.98 22.29
CA ALA A 218 -9.85 -2.87 21.06
C ALA A 218 -10.47 -1.47 20.89
N ALA A 219 -11.03 -0.90 21.96
CA ALA A 219 -11.57 0.47 21.93
C ALA A 219 -10.49 1.54 21.70
N VAL A 220 -9.30 1.36 22.29
CA VAL A 220 -8.14 2.24 22.08
C VAL A 220 -7.64 2.16 20.63
N MET A 221 -7.58 0.95 20.06
CA MET A 221 -7.20 0.72 18.67
C MET A 221 -8.17 1.42 17.71
N GLU A 222 -9.48 1.21 17.86
CA GLU A 222 -10.49 1.88 17.04
C GLU A 222 -10.39 3.40 17.12
N ALA A 223 -10.14 3.94 18.32
CA ALA A 223 -9.97 5.37 18.53
C ALA A 223 -8.78 5.95 17.78
N VAL A 224 -7.61 5.29 17.82
CA VAL A 224 -6.41 5.74 17.07
C VAL A 224 -6.64 5.66 15.57
N LEU A 225 -7.24 4.58 15.06
CA LEU A 225 -7.49 4.40 13.63
C LEU A 225 -8.51 5.43 13.11
N ALA A 226 -9.56 5.73 13.88
CA ALA A 226 -10.49 6.81 13.58
C ALA A 226 -9.82 8.19 13.60
N ALA A 227 -8.90 8.41 14.55
CA ALA A 227 -8.13 9.65 14.64
C ALA A 227 -7.18 9.84 13.44
N ILE A 228 -6.52 8.78 12.98
CA ILE A 228 -5.69 8.81 11.76
C ILE A 228 -6.55 9.19 10.55
N ALA A 229 -7.70 8.55 10.37
CA ALA A 229 -8.62 8.88 9.27
C ALA A 229 -9.15 10.31 9.34
N CYS A 230 -9.40 10.83 10.56
CA CYS A 230 -9.78 12.22 10.77
C CYS A 230 -8.63 13.19 10.46
N TYR A 231 -7.43 12.89 10.94
CA TYR A 231 -6.25 13.70 10.70
C TYR A 231 -5.92 13.76 9.21
N ALA A 232 -5.96 12.64 8.49
CA ALA A 232 -5.71 12.58 7.05
C ALA A 232 -6.65 13.50 6.24
N LYS A 233 -7.89 13.71 6.71
CA LYS A 233 -8.88 14.58 6.05
C LYS A 233 -8.82 16.04 6.46
N THR A 234 -8.35 16.32 7.67
CA THR A 234 -8.48 17.65 8.29
C THR A 234 -7.14 18.32 8.61
N SER A 235 -6.06 17.55 8.58
CA SER A 235 -4.71 17.92 9.04
C SER A 235 -4.68 18.55 10.44
N SER A 236 -5.69 18.26 11.29
CA SER A 236 -5.89 18.91 12.58
C SER A 236 -5.75 17.91 13.73
N LEU A 237 -4.73 18.12 14.57
CA LEU A 237 -4.52 17.33 15.78
C LEU A 237 -5.71 17.43 16.75
N THR A 238 -6.27 18.64 16.92
CA THR A 238 -7.40 18.87 17.82
C THR A 238 -8.63 18.06 17.40
N LYS A 239 -9.01 18.12 16.11
CA LYS A 239 -10.15 17.34 15.60
C LYS A 239 -9.89 15.83 15.69
N ALA A 240 -8.67 15.40 15.38
CA ALA A 240 -8.28 14.00 15.50
C ALA A 240 -8.41 13.50 16.95
N LYS A 241 -7.98 14.31 17.93
CA LYS A 241 -8.11 14.02 19.36
C LYS A 241 -9.57 13.93 19.80
N GLU A 242 -10.42 14.87 19.38
CA GLU A 242 -11.87 14.85 19.67
C GLU A 242 -12.53 13.56 19.13
N VAL A 243 -12.21 13.19 17.88
CA VAL A 243 -12.71 11.94 17.27
C VAL A 243 -12.18 10.71 18.02
N ALA A 244 -10.91 10.72 18.44
CA ALA A 244 -10.33 9.63 19.22
C ALA A 244 -11.07 9.44 20.56
N GLU A 245 -11.28 10.52 21.31
CA GLU A 245 -11.99 10.50 22.59
C GLU A 245 -13.46 10.09 22.44
N GLN A 246 -14.14 10.54 21.38
CA GLN A 246 -15.52 10.13 21.10
C GLN A 246 -15.59 8.63 20.75
N THR A 247 -14.69 8.16 19.90
CA THR A 247 -14.65 6.76 19.45
C THR A 247 -14.32 5.82 20.62
N LEU A 248 -13.36 6.19 21.47
CA LEU A 248 -13.07 5.47 22.71
C LEU A 248 -14.32 5.35 23.59
N GLY A 249 -15.08 6.43 23.74
CA GLY A 249 -16.32 6.45 24.53
C GLY A 249 -17.38 5.49 23.98
N SER A 250 -17.57 5.47 22.67
CA SER A 250 -18.45 4.52 21.98
C SER A 250 -18.00 3.07 22.15
N GLY A 251 -16.70 2.80 22.02
CA GLY A 251 -16.11 1.47 22.24
C GLY A 251 -16.34 0.98 23.68
N LEU A 252 -16.06 1.83 24.68
CA LEU A 252 -16.34 1.51 26.09
C LEU A 252 -17.83 1.22 26.34
N ASN A 253 -18.75 1.88 25.62
CA ASN A 253 -20.18 1.60 25.72
C ASN A 253 -20.54 0.24 25.12
N SER A 254 -19.99 -0.09 23.94
CA SER A 254 -20.23 -1.38 23.29
C SER A 254 -19.78 -2.59 24.13
N PHE A 255 -18.75 -2.41 24.96
CA PHE A 255 -18.22 -3.44 25.86
C PHE A 255 -18.74 -3.34 27.30
N GLU A 256 -19.75 -2.50 27.58
CA GLU A 256 -20.33 -2.30 28.92
C GLU A 256 -19.32 -1.82 29.99
N LEU A 257 -18.27 -1.12 29.54
CA LEU A 257 -17.21 -0.54 30.37
C LEU A 257 -17.47 0.93 30.74
N MET A 258 -18.61 1.51 30.34
CA MET A 258 -18.94 2.92 30.56
C MET A 258 -18.94 3.36 32.03
N ARG A 259 -19.24 2.45 32.96
CA ARG A 259 -19.13 2.69 34.40
C ARG A 259 -17.71 3.10 34.85
N PHE A 260 -16.69 2.78 34.07
CA PHE A 260 -15.29 3.10 34.36
C PHE A 260 -14.77 4.30 33.55
N LYS A 261 -15.62 4.93 32.74
CA LYS A 261 -15.22 6.01 31.82
C LYS A 261 -14.40 7.10 32.51
N ALA A 262 -14.89 7.64 33.62
CA ALA A 262 -14.20 8.74 34.32
C ALA A 262 -12.80 8.34 34.82
N ALA A 263 -12.64 7.11 35.29
CA ALA A 263 -11.36 6.59 35.78
C ALA A 263 -10.36 6.29 34.65
N LEU A 264 -10.86 5.89 33.47
CA LEU A 264 -10.01 5.62 32.30
C LEU A 264 -9.61 6.91 31.57
N TYR A 265 -10.54 7.87 31.41
CA TYR A 265 -10.27 9.13 30.72
C TYR A 265 -9.26 10.02 31.47
N SER A 266 -9.27 10.00 32.80
CA SER A 266 -8.30 10.77 33.59
C SER A 266 -6.86 10.29 33.45
N LYS A 267 -6.65 9.06 32.95
CA LYS A 267 -5.35 8.44 32.70
C LYS A 267 -5.03 8.24 31.22
N MET A 268 -5.87 8.80 30.35
CA MET A 268 -5.71 8.66 28.90
C MET A 268 -4.80 9.77 28.36
N ALA A 269 -3.90 9.39 27.46
CA ALA A 269 -3.09 10.32 26.68
C ALA A 269 -3.19 9.95 25.19
N PHE A 270 -3.33 10.98 24.35
CA PHE A 270 -3.34 10.85 22.89
C PHE A 270 -2.41 11.90 22.27
N HIS A 271 -1.64 11.48 21.29
CA HIS A 271 -0.77 12.39 20.52
C HIS A 271 -0.58 11.89 19.08
N ILE A 272 -0.25 12.83 18.19
CA ILE A 272 0.28 12.56 16.86
C ILE A 272 1.60 13.33 16.75
N HIS A 273 2.67 12.67 16.32
CA HIS A 273 3.97 13.30 16.12
C HIS A 273 4.44 13.07 14.69
N ALA A 274 4.93 14.11 14.01
CA ALA A 274 5.66 13.94 12.75
C ALA A 274 7.10 13.51 13.04
N VAL A 275 7.67 12.75 12.12
CA VAL A 275 8.97 12.10 12.27
C VAL A 275 9.77 12.31 11.01
N ASN A 276 10.91 12.97 11.12
CA ASN A 276 11.83 13.02 9.98
C ASN A 276 12.56 11.68 9.82
N ASN A 277 13.27 11.52 8.71
CA ASN A 277 13.91 10.26 8.39
C ASN A 277 15.08 9.89 9.32
N GLN A 278 15.62 10.85 10.07
CA GLN A 278 16.61 10.59 11.13
C GLN A 278 15.97 10.08 12.42
N GLY A 279 14.66 9.81 12.42
CA GLY A 279 13.92 9.38 13.61
C GLY A 279 13.67 10.50 14.62
N ARG A 280 13.81 11.78 14.25
CA ARG A 280 13.57 12.91 15.17
C ARG A 280 12.12 13.39 15.09
N ILE A 281 11.56 13.75 16.24
CA ILE A 281 10.21 14.32 16.30
C ILE A 281 10.26 15.75 15.75
N VAL A 282 9.37 16.06 14.82
CA VAL A 282 9.22 17.40 14.23
C VAL A 282 7.82 17.94 14.54
N PRO A 283 7.66 19.26 14.76
CA PRO A 283 6.33 19.86 14.92
C PRO A 283 5.40 19.58 13.73
N LEU A 284 4.12 19.33 14.02
CA LEU A 284 3.10 19.02 12.99
C LEU A 284 2.68 20.22 12.13
N ASP A 285 3.04 21.42 12.57
CA ASP A 285 2.76 22.69 11.90
C ASP A 285 3.90 23.13 10.96
N SER A 286 5.01 22.38 10.90
CA SER A 286 6.06 22.65 9.92
C SER A 286 5.58 22.37 8.50
N GLU A 287 6.02 23.16 7.52
CA GLU A 287 5.64 22.96 6.11
C GLU A 287 6.06 21.58 5.57
N ASP A 288 7.17 21.04 6.07
CA ASP A 288 7.72 19.76 5.65
C ASP A 288 7.02 18.57 6.33
N SER A 289 6.32 18.82 7.44
CA SER A 289 5.63 17.77 8.19
C SER A 289 4.57 17.05 7.36
N LEU A 290 4.06 17.67 6.28
CA LEU A 290 3.07 17.09 5.38
C LEU A 290 3.52 15.74 4.81
N TYR A 291 4.81 15.64 4.46
CA TYR A 291 5.39 14.46 3.80
C TYR A 291 6.11 13.52 4.77
N PHE A 292 6.28 13.93 6.02
CA PHE A 292 6.88 13.08 7.05
C PHE A 292 5.92 11.99 7.52
N VAL A 293 6.47 10.83 7.85
CA VAL A 293 5.73 9.79 8.56
C VAL A 293 5.28 10.36 9.89
N LYS A 294 4.05 10.05 10.27
CA LYS A 294 3.45 10.47 11.53
C LYS A 294 3.18 9.23 12.37
N THR A 295 3.39 9.34 13.68
CA THR A 295 3.02 8.30 14.64
C THR A 295 1.83 8.80 15.46
N ALA A 296 0.68 8.16 15.33
CA ALA A 296 -0.48 8.38 16.19
C ALA A 296 -0.45 7.35 17.32
N CYS A 297 -0.65 7.78 18.56
CA CYS A 297 -0.57 6.92 19.74
C CYS A 297 -1.68 7.28 20.73
N MET A 298 -2.26 6.25 21.35
CA MET A 298 -3.10 6.38 22.53
C MET A 298 -2.63 5.41 23.61
N THR A 299 -2.53 5.93 24.83
CA THR A 299 -2.18 5.19 26.04
C THR A 299 -3.24 5.42 27.11
N ILE A 300 -3.61 4.37 27.83
CA ILE A 300 -4.37 4.47 29.09
C ILE A 300 -3.48 3.92 30.19
N TYR A 301 -3.01 4.82 31.05
CA TYR A 301 -2.05 4.50 32.09
C TYR A 301 -2.69 3.84 33.32
N ASP A 302 -1.91 3.03 34.02
CA ASP A 302 -2.14 2.56 35.39
C ASP A 302 -3.58 2.11 35.67
N ILE A 303 -4.12 1.24 34.81
CA ILE A 303 -5.50 0.75 34.88
C ILE A 303 -5.72 0.03 36.21
N PRO A 304 -6.70 0.45 37.04
CA PRO A 304 -7.00 -0.25 38.28
C PRO A 304 -7.68 -1.59 38.00
N ASP A 305 -7.62 -2.52 38.94
CA ASP A 305 -8.39 -3.78 38.84
C ASP A 305 -9.90 -3.52 39.00
N LEU A 306 -10.58 -3.39 37.86
CA LEU A 306 -11.99 -3.00 37.77
C LEU A 306 -12.98 -4.07 38.26
N LEU A 307 -12.51 -5.30 38.50
CA LEU A 307 -13.34 -6.45 38.90
C LEU A 307 -13.35 -6.68 40.42
N GLY A 308 -12.90 -5.70 41.21
CA GLY A 308 -12.96 -5.73 42.67
C GLY A 308 -11.70 -6.24 43.37
N GLY A 309 -10.59 -6.41 42.63
CA GLY A 309 -9.29 -6.66 43.24
C GLY A 309 -8.62 -5.39 43.77
N ARG A 310 -7.61 -5.56 44.63
CA ARG A 310 -6.72 -4.48 45.06
C ARG A 310 -5.47 -4.50 44.19
N GLY A 311 -5.28 -3.52 43.33
CA GLY A 311 -4.04 -3.37 42.55
C GLY A 311 -4.21 -2.64 41.23
N CYS A 312 -3.09 -2.49 40.53
CA CYS A 312 -3.02 -1.99 39.16
C CYS A 312 -2.76 -3.16 38.21
N LEU A 313 -3.50 -3.20 37.11
CA LEU A 313 -3.34 -4.20 36.05
C LEU A 313 -2.15 -3.89 35.14
N GLY A 314 -1.75 -2.62 35.03
CA GLY A 314 -0.78 -2.11 34.05
C GLY A 314 -1.41 -1.03 33.17
N SER A 315 -0.82 -0.77 32.00
CA SER A 315 -1.31 0.18 31.01
C SER A 315 -1.62 -0.51 29.68
N VAL A 316 -2.47 0.08 28.86
CA VAL A 316 -2.61 -0.34 27.45
C VAL A 316 -2.11 0.75 26.52
N VAL A 317 -1.39 0.37 25.48
CA VAL A 317 -0.85 1.28 24.46
C VAL A 317 -1.14 0.72 23.07
N PHE A 318 -1.55 1.60 22.17
CA PHE A 318 -1.60 1.33 20.74
C PHE A 318 -1.05 2.53 19.97
N SER A 319 -0.16 2.26 19.02
CA SER A 319 0.32 3.30 18.10
C SER A 319 0.57 2.78 16.69
N GLU A 320 0.40 3.64 15.69
CA GLU A 320 0.63 3.31 14.28
C GLU A 320 1.43 4.43 13.61
N SER A 321 2.37 4.02 12.76
CA SER A 321 3.05 4.94 11.83
C SER A 321 2.28 5.00 10.52
N PHE A 322 1.99 6.21 10.04
CA PHE A 322 1.17 6.45 8.87
C PHE A 322 1.69 7.62 8.03
N LEU A 323 1.34 7.60 6.75
CA LEU A 323 1.55 8.70 5.81
C LEU A 323 0.21 9.26 5.33
N THR A 324 0.25 10.53 4.98
CA THR A 324 -0.87 11.27 4.41
C THR A 324 -0.45 11.86 3.10
N SER A 325 -1.36 11.90 2.14
CA SER A 325 -1.15 12.49 0.83
C SER A 325 -2.32 13.41 0.50
N GLN A 326 -2.03 14.55 -0.13
CA GLN A 326 -3.01 15.58 -0.42
C GLN A 326 -2.78 16.17 -1.81
N ILE A 327 -3.79 16.07 -2.69
CA ILE A 327 -3.79 16.70 -4.01
C ILE A 327 -4.87 17.78 -4.01
N LEU A 328 -4.49 19.01 -4.39
CA LEU A 328 -5.46 20.06 -4.65
C LEU A 328 -6.08 19.83 -6.03
N VAL A 329 -7.41 19.85 -6.12
CA VAL A 329 -8.14 19.52 -7.34
C VAL A 329 -9.03 20.70 -7.73
N LYS A 330 -8.86 21.20 -8.95
CA LYS A 330 -9.69 22.25 -9.53
C LYS A 330 -10.87 21.65 -10.28
N GLU A 331 -12.07 21.96 -9.81
CA GLU A 331 -13.32 21.56 -10.43
C GLU A 331 -13.64 22.42 -11.67
N LYS A 332 -14.62 21.98 -12.47
CA LYS A 332 -15.01 22.67 -13.71
C LYS A 332 -15.55 24.07 -13.48
N ASP A 333 -16.14 24.32 -12.31
CA ASP A 333 -16.65 25.64 -11.89
C ASP A 333 -15.55 26.55 -11.31
N GLY A 334 -14.31 26.05 -11.22
CA GLY A 334 -13.17 26.77 -10.67
C GLY A 334 -13.00 26.61 -9.15
N THR A 335 -13.90 25.88 -8.47
CA THR A 335 -13.72 25.56 -7.04
C THR A 335 -12.52 24.64 -6.84
N VAL A 336 -11.80 24.80 -5.73
CA VAL A 336 -10.67 23.94 -5.38
C VAL A 336 -11.09 23.03 -4.25
N THR A 337 -11.13 21.74 -4.53
CA THR A 337 -11.37 20.66 -3.57
C THR A 337 -10.05 20.00 -3.21
N THR A 338 -10.06 19.17 -2.18
CA THR A 338 -8.86 18.45 -1.72
C THR A 338 -9.13 16.95 -1.77
N GLU A 339 -8.34 16.24 -2.56
CA GLU A 339 -8.32 14.78 -2.60
C GLU A 339 -7.26 14.27 -1.63
N THR A 340 -7.69 13.58 -0.57
CA THR A 340 -6.78 13.06 0.47
C THR A 340 -6.70 11.54 0.43
N ARG A 341 -5.51 11.00 0.70
CA ARG A 341 -5.31 9.57 0.98
C ARG A 341 -4.40 9.39 2.19
N SER A 342 -4.49 8.24 2.82
CA SER A 342 -3.60 7.85 3.90
C SER A 342 -3.27 6.38 3.82
N ILE A 343 -2.09 6.01 4.29
CA ILE A 343 -1.70 4.62 4.48
C ILE A 343 -1.08 4.44 5.86
N ILE A 344 -1.40 3.33 6.50
CA ILE A 344 -0.76 2.92 7.75
C ILE A 344 0.36 1.94 7.40
N LEU A 345 1.60 2.40 7.57
CA LEU A 345 2.81 1.66 7.21
C LEU A 345 3.03 0.43 8.10
N THR A 346 2.56 0.50 9.35
CA THR A 346 2.71 -0.57 10.36
C THR A 346 1.50 -1.51 10.45
N ALA A 347 0.56 -1.43 9.49
CA ALA A 347 -0.66 -2.24 9.50
C ALA A 347 -0.42 -3.73 9.21
N ALA A 348 0.71 -4.10 8.60
CA ALA A 348 1.09 -5.49 8.38
C ALA A 348 1.48 -6.22 9.68
N ILE A 349 1.76 -5.48 10.76
CA ILE A 349 2.12 -6.03 12.07
C ILE A 349 0.83 -6.39 12.81
N PRO A 350 0.69 -7.64 13.30
CA PRO A 350 -0.49 -8.07 14.05
C PRO A 350 -0.88 -7.09 15.15
N ARG A 351 -2.09 -6.55 15.06
CA ARG A 351 -2.63 -5.64 16.08
C ARG A 351 -3.03 -6.38 17.35
N PHE A 352 -3.46 -7.63 17.20
CA PHE A 352 -3.78 -8.53 18.30
C PHE A 352 -2.89 -9.77 18.23
N CYS A 353 -2.47 -10.23 19.40
CA CYS A 353 -1.80 -11.51 19.59
C CYS A 353 -2.06 -11.95 21.04
N SER A 354 -2.14 -13.26 21.25
CA SER A 354 -2.20 -13.83 22.60
C SER A 354 -1.44 -15.14 22.67
N TRP A 355 -0.91 -15.49 23.83
CA TRP A 355 -0.32 -16.82 24.06
C TRP A 355 -1.05 -17.50 25.21
N LEU A 356 -1.52 -18.72 24.96
CA LEU A 356 -2.13 -19.54 26.00
C LEU A 356 -1.07 -19.93 27.04
N VAL A 357 -1.31 -19.59 28.30
CA VAL A 357 -0.35 -19.83 29.38
C VAL A 357 -0.53 -21.24 29.93
N SER A 358 0.52 -22.07 29.87
CA SER A 358 0.57 -23.36 30.56
C SER A 358 1.24 -23.21 31.93
N VAL A 359 0.58 -23.66 33.01
CA VAL A 359 1.16 -23.66 34.36
C VAL A 359 1.63 -25.09 34.65
N ILE A 360 2.94 -25.32 34.60
CA ILE A 360 3.54 -26.65 34.77
C ILE A 360 3.52 -27.13 36.24
N HIS A 361 3.41 -26.20 37.22
CA HIS A 361 3.65 -26.52 38.63
C HIS A 361 2.53 -26.18 39.64
N GLN A 362 1.30 -25.87 39.21
CA GLN A 362 0.16 -25.78 40.14
C GLN A 362 -1.04 -26.58 39.64
N VAL A 363 -1.59 -27.36 40.57
CA VAL A 363 -2.73 -28.26 40.39
C VAL A 363 -3.99 -27.42 40.17
N GLU A 364 -4.75 -27.82 39.14
CA GLU A 364 -6.08 -27.34 38.73
C GLU A 364 -6.14 -26.05 37.87
N ASP A 365 -6.50 -26.26 36.59
CA ASP A 365 -6.89 -25.31 35.54
C ASP A 365 -5.82 -24.40 34.91
N SER A 366 -5.06 -24.96 33.96
CA SER A 366 -4.38 -24.17 32.92
C SER A 366 -5.28 -23.97 31.69
N GLU A 367 -5.16 -22.82 31.02
CA GLU A 367 -5.98 -22.49 29.84
C GLU A 367 -5.64 -23.35 28.63
N VAL A 368 -4.38 -23.82 28.54
CA VAL A 368 -3.98 -24.86 27.57
C VAL A 368 -4.77 -26.14 27.81
N LYS A 369 -4.90 -26.59 29.07
CA LYS A 369 -5.76 -27.74 29.41
C LYS A 369 -7.23 -27.45 29.12
N LEU A 370 -7.71 -26.22 29.26
CA LEU A 370 -9.09 -25.87 28.87
C LEU A 370 -9.29 -25.96 27.35
N SER A 371 -8.34 -25.47 26.55
CA SER A 371 -8.39 -25.61 25.08
C SER A 371 -8.28 -27.07 24.65
N GLU A 372 -7.39 -27.85 25.27
CA GLU A 372 -7.26 -29.30 25.04
C GLU A 372 -8.51 -30.06 25.46
N LYS A 373 -9.06 -29.78 26.65
CA LYS A 373 -10.34 -30.35 27.12
C LYS A 373 -11.48 -29.97 26.18
N THR A 374 -11.50 -28.73 25.67
CA THR A 374 -12.48 -28.28 24.68
C THR A 374 -12.37 -29.07 23.39
N GLN A 375 -11.15 -29.27 22.88
CA GLN A 375 -10.93 -30.11 21.71
C GLN A 375 -11.30 -31.57 21.98
N GLN A 376 -10.96 -32.13 23.13
CA GLN A 376 -11.33 -33.50 23.51
C GLN A 376 -12.86 -33.67 23.65
N ALA A 377 -13.54 -32.71 24.26
CA ALA A 377 -15.00 -32.72 24.41
C ALA A 377 -15.72 -32.61 23.07
N VAL A 378 -15.24 -31.73 22.18
CA VAL A 378 -15.82 -31.53 20.85
C VAL A 378 -15.47 -32.66 19.87
N MET A 379 -14.39 -33.39 20.13
CA MET A 379 -13.94 -34.51 19.29
C MET A 379 -14.35 -35.87 19.85
N GLY A 380 -15.15 -35.91 20.92
CA GLY A 380 -15.75 -37.13 21.46
C GLY A 380 -16.98 -37.58 20.65
N ASP A 381 -17.44 -38.81 20.91
CA ASP A 381 -18.53 -39.45 20.15
C ASP A 381 -19.89 -38.74 20.35
N ASP A 382 -20.11 -38.10 21.51
CA ASP A 382 -21.31 -37.33 21.86
C ASP A 382 -21.07 -35.80 21.79
N CYS A 383 -20.66 -35.29 20.62
CA CYS A 383 -20.41 -33.85 20.42
C CYS A 383 -21.71 -33.07 20.16
N PHE A 384 -21.90 -31.92 20.83
CA PHE A 384 -23.05 -31.03 20.60
C PHE A 384 -23.05 -30.39 19.19
N LEU A 385 -21.91 -30.36 18.49
CA LEU A 385 -21.82 -29.97 17.08
C LEU A 385 -22.23 -31.11 16.13
N GLY A 386 -22.57 -32.29 16.66
CA GLY A 386 -22.95 -33.48 15.92
C GLY A 386 -21.77 -34.27 15.37
N ALA A 387 -22.01 -35.06 14.32
CA ALA A 387 -21.00 -35.96 13.76
C ALA A 387 -19.89 -35.17 13.06
N LEU A 388 -18.63 -35.55 13.31
CA LEU A 388 -17.47 -35.00 12.60
C LEU A 388 -17.52 -35.40 11.12
N LEU A 389 -17.47 -34.39 10.24
CA LEU A 389 -17.46 -34.58 8.79
C LEU A 389 -16.03 -34.63 8.26
N THR A 390 -15.20 -33.62 8.58
CA THR A 390 -13.82 -33.57 8.10
C THR A 390 -12.88 -32.75 8.98
N ARG A 391 -11.57 -32.94 8.76
CA ARG A 391 -10.48 -32.20 9.41
C ARG A 391 -9.53 -31.67 8.35
N GLY A 392 -9.11 -30.41 8.48
CA GLY A 392 -8.05 -29.89 7.61
C GLY A 392 -7.28 -28.71 8.20
N GLU A 393 -6.14 -28.45 7.60
CA GLU A 393 -5.19 -27.41 7.97
C GLU A 393 -5.04 -26.42 6.82
N GLY A 394 -4.51 -25.23 7.10
CA GLY A 394 -4.26 -24.19 6.09
C GLY A 394 -5.52 -23.46 5.63
N ALA A 395 -6.55 -23.38 6.49
CA ALA A 395 -7.71 -22.53 6.26
C ALA A 395 -7.47 -21.15 6.88
N TYR A 396 -7.93 -20.09 6.21
CA TYR A 396 -7.76 -18.72 6.67
C TYR A 396 -9.09 -18.14 7.16
N LEU A 397 -9.11 -17.65 8.40
CA LEU A 397 -10.26 -17.01 9.01
C LEU A 397 -10.13 -15.48 8.88
N TYR A 398 -11.14 -14.87 8.25
CA TYR A 398 -11.32 -13.43 8.15
C TYR A 398 -12.55 -13.02 8.97
N SER A 399 -12.50 -11.82 9.54
CA SER A 399 -13.65 -11.21 10.19
C SER A 399 -14.11 -9.97 9.42
N SER A 400 -15.34 -9.53 9.71
CA SER A 400 -15.83 -8.22 9.27
C SER A 400 -15.16 -7.04 9.99
N ASN A 401 -14.20 -7.27 10.88
CA ASN A 401 -13.42 -6.19 11.46
C ASN A 401 -12.39 -5.73 10.43
N PRO A 402 -12.46 -4.48 9.92
CA PRO A 402 -11.54 -3.99 8.88
C PRO A 402 -10.08 -3.94 9.35
N TRP A 403 -9.85 -4.08 10.65
CA TRP A 403 -8.54 -3.96 11.27
C TRP A 403 -7.90 -5.30 11.64
N SER A 404 -8.63 -6.41 11.50
CA SER A 404 -8.15 -7.77 11.73
C SER A 404 -7.37 -8.28 10.52
N LEU A 405 -6.21 -8.87 10.76
CA LEU A 405 -5.51 -9.66 9.74
C LEU A 405 -6.17 -11.04 9.60
N PRO A 406 -5.98 -11.74 8.48
CA PRO A 406 -6.40 -13.12 8.35
C PRO A 406 -5.56 -14.06 9.21
N GLU A 407 -6.23 -14.95 9.94
CA GLU A 407 -5.58 -15.93 10.80
C GLU A 407 -5.56 -17.31 10.13
N GLU A 408 -4.38 -17.92 10.01
CA GLU A 408 -4.22 -19.28 9.49
C GLU A 408 -4.42 -20.31 10.59
N GLY A 409 -5.29 -21.29 10.37
CA GLY A 409 -5.57 -22.30 11.39
C GLY A 409 -6.07 -23.63 10.87
N LYS A 410 -6.42 -24.50 11.81
CA LYS A 410 -7.02 -25.80 11.53
C LYS A 410 -8.53 -25.69 11.67
N VAL A 411 -9.26 -26.19 10.67
CA VAL A 411 -10.73 -26.21 10.69
C VAL A 411 -11.24 -27.64 10.72
N HIS A 412 -12.21 -27.88 11.60
CA HIS A 412 -12.93 -29.13 11.73
C HIS A 412 -14.41 -28.83 11.49
N PHE A 413 -15.01 -29.54 10.53
CA PHE A 413 -16.42 -29.39 10.19
C PHE A 413 -17.22 -30.53 10.79
N PHE A 414 -18.36 -30.19 11.39
CA PHE A 414 -19.32 -31.12 11.96
C PHE A 414 -20.69 -30.94 11.29
N SER A 415 -21.63 -31.86 11.52
CA SER A 415 -22.98 -31.76 10.94
C SER A 415 -23.73 -30.49 11.36
N SER A 416 -23.47 -29.98 12.56
CA SER A 416 -24.18 -28.85 13.18
C SER A 416 -23.29 -27.65 13.55
N GLY A 417 -22.07 -27.57 13.01
CA GLY A 417 -21.20 -26.41 13.22
C GLY A 417 -19.75 -26.69 12.87
N LEU A 418 -18.85 -25.82 13.33
CA LEU A 418 -17.41 -25.96 13.09
C LEU A 418 -16.57 -25.57 14.31
N LEU A 419 -15.35 -26.09 14.33
CA LEU A 419 -14.28 -25.72 15.25
C LEU A 419 -13.08 -25.19 14.45
N PHE A 420 -12.72 -23.94 14.68
CA PHE A 420 -11.47 -23.35 14.21
C PHE A 420 -10.46 -23.34 15.36
N SER A 421 -9.28 -23.91 15.14
CA SER A 421 -8.20 -23.96 16.12
C SER A 421 -7.05 -23.09 15.67
N HIS A 422 -6.75 -22.06 16.46
CA HIS A 422 -5.62 -21.18 16.26
C HIS A 422 -4.53 -21.44 17.31
N ARG A 423 -3.26 -21.33 16.92
CA ARG A 423 -2.13 -21.57 17.83
C ARG A 423 -2.04 -20.58 19.00
N HIS A 424 -2.49 -19.34 18.77
CA HIS A 424 -2.37 -18.23 19.73
C HIS A 424 -3.66 -17.97 20.51
N HIS A 425 -4.81 -18.14 19.86
CA HIS A 425 -6.12 -17.86 20.46
C HIS A 425 -6.81 -19.11 21.00
N GLY A 426 -6.32 -20.30 20.67
CA GLY A 426 -6.97 -21.56 21.02
C GLY A 426 -8.18 -21.86 20.14
N SER A 427 -9.18 -22.48 20.75
CA SER A 427 -10.35 -23.02 20.06
C SER A 427 -11.45 -21.97 19.88
N ILE A 428 -12.04 -21.89 18.68
CA ILE A 428 -13.19 -21.05 18.35
C ILE A 428 -14.26 -21.97 17.80
N ILE A 429 -15.40 -22.03 18.49
CA ILE A 429 -16.50 -22.93 18.14
C ILE A 429 -17.67 -22.10 17.65
N ILE A 430 -18.20 -22.48 16.49
CA ILE A 430 -19.37 -21.85 15.89
C ILE A 430 -20.42 -22.92 15.65
N SER A 431 -21.40 -23.02 16.57
CA SER A 431 -22.60 -23.84 16.37
C SER A 431 -23.53 -23.18 15.37
N LYS A 432 -24.25 -23.98 14.56
CA LYS A 432 -25.34 -23.50 13.69
C LYS A 432 -26.44 -22.79 14.48
N ASP A 433 -26.60 -23.06 15.78
CA ASP A 433 -27.56 -22.35 16.64
C ASP A 433 -27.23 -20.86 16.78
N HIS A 434 -25.95 -20.51 16.65
CA HIS A 434 -25.45 -19.14 16.67
C HIS A 434 -25.30 -18.53 15.26
N MET A 435 -25.64 -19.26 14.20
CA MET A 435 -25.59 -18.75 12.83
C MET A 435 -26.96 -18.16 12.43
N ASN A 436 -26.92 -17.14 11.58
CA ASN A 436 -28.08 -16.58 10.89
C ASN A 436 -28.16 -17.09 9.44
N SER A 437 -27.00 -17.26 8.80
CA SER A 437 -26.90 -17.69 7.41
C SER A 437 -25.54 -18.36 7.16
N ILE A 438 -25.50 -19.28 6.19
CA ILE A 438 -24.27 -19.92 5.71
C ILE A 438 -24.27 -19.82 4.19
N LEU A 439 -23.38 -19.01 3.63
CA LEU A 439 -23.24 -18.83 2.19
C LEU A 439 -21.90 -19.39 1.71
N PHE A 440 -21.87 -19.92 0.51
CA PHE A 440 -20.67 -20.47 -0.09
C PHE A 440 -20.46 -19.89 -1.49
N TYR A 441 -19.33 -19.25 -1.67
CA TYR A 441 -18.85 -18.80 -2.96
C TYR A 441 -17.74 -19.75 -3.44
N ASP A 442 -18.04 -20.52 -4.48
CA ASP A 442 -17.14 -21.54 -5.05
C ASP A 442 -16.01 -20.92 -5.88
N GLY A 443 -16.31 -19.85 -6.62
CA GLY A 443 -15.43 -19.33 -7.66
C GLY A 443 -15.40 -20.25 -8.89
N ASP A 444 -14.20 -20.64 -9.33
CA ASP A 444 -13.94 -21.47 -10.52
C ASP A 444 -13.17 -22.79 -10.21
N SER A 445 -13.09 -23.14 -8.91
CA SER A 445 -12.48 -24.35 -8.36
C SER A 445 -10.97 -24.59 -8.62
N THR A 446 -10.30 -23.80 -9.48
CA THR A 446 -8.93 -24.08 -9.93
C THR A 446 -7.95 -22.93 -9.72
N SER A 447 -8.43 -21.68 -9.78
CA SER A 447 -7.63 -20.46 -9.61
C SER A 447 -8.21 -19.49 -8.59
N ILE A 448 -9.52 -19.55 -8.33
CA ILE A 448 -10.22 -18.63 -7.44
C ILE A 448 -10.39 -19.27 -6.06
N VAL A 449 -10.06 -18.51 -5.02
CA VAL A 449 -10.26 -18.90 -3.61
C VAL A 449 -11.75 -19.09 -3.32
N ALA A 450 -12.11 -20.26 -2.81
CA ALA A 450 -13.47 -20.50 -2.33
C ALA A 450 -13.66 -19.88 -0.94
N ALA A 451 -14.85 -19.32 -0.69
CA ALA A 451 -15.17 -18.62 0.54
C ALA A 451 -16.47 -19.12 1.18
N LEU A 452 -16.37 -19.58 2.42
CA LEU A 452 -17.50 -19.90 3.28
C LEU A 452 -17.80 -18.69 4.18
N LEU A 453 -18.96 -18.08 3.99
CA LEU A 453 -19.42 -16.91 4.72
C LEU A 453 -20.43 -17.34 5.79
N ILE A 454 -20.20 -16.92 7.02
CA ILE A 454 -21.03 -17.26 8.18
C ILE A 454 -21.49 -15.97 8.83
N ASP A 455 -22.75 -15.63 8.64
CA ASP A 455 -23.40 -14.56 9.39
C ASP A 455 -23.81 -15.12 10.76
N PHE A 456 -23.46 -14.44 11.84
CA PHE A 456 -23.69 -14.94 13.20
C PHE A 456 -24.57 -14.02 14.05
N LYS A 457 -25.19 -14.60 15.08
CA LYS A 457 -26.00 -13.92 16.09
C LYS A 457 -25.11 -13.26 17.13
N SER A 458 -25.56 -12.14 17.71
CA SER A 458 -24.84 -11.44 18.78
C SER A 458 -24.54 -12.33 20.01
N SER A 459 -25.30 -13.41 20.22
CA SER A 459 -25.02 -14.41 21.27
C SER A 459 -23.68 -15.12 21.10
N LEU A 460 -23.04 -15.07 19.93
CA LEU A 460 -21.71 -15.63 19.70
C LEU A 460 -20.58 -14.70 20.18
N LEU A 461 -20.83 -13.39 20.28
CA LEU A 461 -19.79 -12.39 20.60
C LEU A 461 -19.03 -12.69 21.91
N PRO A 462 -19.67 -13.13 23.01
CA PRO A 462 -18.94 -13.48 24.24
C PRO A 462 -17.95 -14.64 24.08
N HIS A 463 -18.14 -15.47 23.04
CA HIS A 463 -17.35 -16.66 22.74
C HIS A 463 -16.36 -16.45 21.59
N LEU A 464 -16.29 -15.25 21.03
CA LEU A 464 -15.33 -14.87 20.01
C LEU A 464 -14.25 -13.96 20.59
N PRO A 465 -12.98 -14.10 20.14
CA PRO A 465 -11.97 -13.07 20.34
C PRO A 465 -12.51 -11.69 19.94
N VAL A 466 -12.23 -10.67 20.76
CA VAL A 466 -12.75 -9.31 20.54
C VAL A 466 -12.38 -8.71 19.18
N HIS A 467 -11.23 -9.08 18.63
CA HIS A 467 -10.78 -8.58 17.33
C HIS A 467 -11.54 -9.17 16.14
N PHE A 468 -12.35 -10.21 16.36
CA PHE A 468 -13.30 -10.71 15.38
C PHE A 468 -14.70 -10.10 15.51
N HIS A 469 -14.90 -9.19 16.47
CA HIS A 469 -16.12 -8.41 16.57
C HIS A 469 -16.09 -7.35 15.46
N GLY A 470 -17.16 -7.26 14.68
CA GLY A 470 -17.29 -6.24 13.65
C GLY A 470 -18.76 -5.91 13.40
N SER A 471 -19.02 -4.75 12.79
CA SER A 471 -20.38 -4.20 12.65
C SER A 471 -21.33 -5.11 11.86
N SER A 472 -20.77 -5.88 10.92
CA SER A 472 -21.53 -6.74 10.01
C SER A 472 -21.75 -8.16 10.57
N ASN A 473 -21.18 -8.49 11.74
CA ASN A 473 -21.31 -9.79 12.43
C ASN A 473 -21.20 -11.01 11.49
N PHE A 474 -20.19 -11.03 10.63
CA PHE A 474 -19.88 -12.19 9.80
C PHE A 474 -18.41 -12.60 9.87
N LEU A 475 -18.18 -13.87 9.61
CA LEU A 475 -16.85 -14.47 9.44
C LEU A 475 -16.75 -15.07 8.04
N MET A 476 -15.57 -15.04 7.44
CA MET A 476 -15.27 -15.69 6.17
C MET A 476 -14.13 -16.68 6.35
N ILE A 477 -14.37 -17.95 6.03
CA ILE A 477 -13.33 -18.97 5.95
C ILE A 477 -12.94 -19.12 4.49
N ALA A 478 -11.70 -18.76 4.17
CA ALA A 478 -11.12 -18.90 2.85
C ALA A 478 -10.45 -20.29 2.71
N LEU A 479 -10.84 -21.02 1.67
CA LEU A 479 -10.34 -22.33 1.32
C LEU A 479 -9.55 -22.22 0.01
N PHE A 480 -8.24 -22.39 0.09
CA PHE A 480 -7.38 -22.24 -1.08
C PHE A 480 -7.57 -23.39 -2.07
N PRO A 481 -7.59 -23.12 -3.39
CA PRO A 481 -7.71 -24.13 -4.43
C PRO A 481 -6.65 -25.23 -4.26
N LYS A 482 -7.05 -26.48 -4.53
CA LYS A 482 -6.18 -27.67 -4.47
C LYS A 482 -5.61 -28.00 -3.07
N SER A 483 -5.91 -27.22 -2.05
CA SER A 483 -5.58 -27.59 -0.66
C SER A 483 -6.34 -28.84 -0.23
N LYS A 484 -5.81 -29.59 0.74
CA LYS A 484 -6.47 -30.78 1.27
C LYS A 484 -7.84 -30.43 1.86
N ILE A 485 -7.92 -29.32 2.61
CA ILE A 485 -9.18 -28.88 3.22
C ILE A 485 -10.23 -28.48 2.19
N TYR A 486 -9.81 -27.85 1.07
CA TYR A 486 -10.70 -27.55 -0.04
C TYR A 486 -11.30 -28.85 -0.60
N GLN A 487 -10.47 -29.84 -0.93
CA GLN A 487 -10.96 -31.11 -1.49
C GLN A 487 -11.93 -31.83 -0.54
N THR A 488 -11.57 -31.93 0.75
CA THR A 488 -12.41 -32.62 1.73
C THR A 488 -13.70 -31.85 2.04
N PHE A 489 -13.71 -30.53 1.93
CA PHE A 489 -14.94 -29.75 2.08
C PHE A 489 -16.00 -30.14 1.04
N TYR A 490 -15.61 -30.27 -0.24
CA TYR A 490 -16.57 -30.67 -1.29
C TYR A 490 -17.03 -32.11 -1.13
N SER A 491 -16.13 -33.04 -0.79
CA SER A 491 -16.48 -34.46 -0.70
C SER A 491 -17.28 -34.81 0.56
N GLU A 492 -17.01 -34.15 1.69
CA GLU A 492 -17.52 -34.57 3.00
C GLU A 492 -18.45 -33.55 3.68
N VAL A 493 -18.37 -32.24 3.34
CA VAL A 493 -19.13 -31.18 4.05
C VAL A 493 -20.24 -30.58 3.22
N PHE A 494 -19.99 -30.32 1.94
CA PHE A 494 -20.88 -29.56 1.06
C PHE A 494 -22.29 -30.16 0.97
N SER A 495 -22.38 -31.46 0.63
CA SER A 495 -23.67 -32.14 0.48
C SER A 495 -24.46 -32.25 1.81
N PRO A 496 -23.85 -32.70 2.94
CA PRO A 496 -24.54 -32.72 4.23
C PRO A 496 -25.06 -31.36 4.71
N TRP A 497 -24.32 -30.29 4.46
CA TRP A 497 -24.75 -28.94 4.85
C TRP A 497 -25.80 -28.34 3.91
N GLN A 498 -25.92 -28.84 2.68
CA GLN A 498 -26.94 -28.41 1.72
C GLN A 498 -28.29 -29.13 1.90
N GLN A 499 -28.29 -30.43 2.25
CA GLN A 499 -29.47 -31.31 2.18
C GLN A 499 -30.34 -31.38 3.46
N GLN A 500 -30.12 -30.55 4.47
CA GLN A 500 -30.90 -30.59 5.73
C GLN A 500 -32.36 -30.15 5.51
N ALA A 501 -33.26 -31.14 5.35
CA ALA A 501 -34.67 -30.96 4.99
C ALA A 501 -35.61 -30.63 6.16
N ASN A 502 -35.18 -30.78 7.42
CA ASN A 502 -36.05 -30.62 8.59
C ASN A 502 -35.50 -29.54 9.55
N SER A 503 -35.87 -28.29 9.30
CA SER A 503 -35.73 -27.10 10.18
C SER A 503 -34.34 -26.53 10.51
N GLY A 504 -33.25 -27.05 9.93
CA GLY A 504 -31.88 -26.55 10.16
C GLY A 504 -31.40 -25.48 9.16
N LEU A 505 -30.37 -24.74 9.55
CA LEU A 505 -29.63 -23.81 8.69
C LEU A 505 -28.88 -24.57 7.59
N SER A 506 -29.28 -24.34 6.33
CA SER A 506 -28.67 -24.94 5.14
C SER A 506 -27.68 -24.00 4.44
N LEU A 507 -26.63 -24.60 3.87
CA LEU A 507 -25.63 -23.90 3.07
C LEU A 507 -26.22 -23.50 1.71
N LYS A 508 -26.08 -22.22 1.36
CA LYS A 508 -26.54 -21.67 0.07
C LYS A 508 -25.34 -21.29 -0.80
N VAL A 509 -25.33 -21.78 -2.03
CA VAL A 509 -24.32 -21.38 -3.02
C VAL A 509 -24.71 -20.03 -3.62
N ILE A 510 -23.76 -19.12 -3.69
CA ILE A 510 -23.92 -17.79 -4.28
C ILE A 510 -22.90 -17.57 -5.40
N GLN A 511 -23.25 -16.69 -6.33
CA GLN A 511 -22.37 -16.18 -7.37
C GLN A 511 -21.70 -14.87 -6.89
N GLU A 512 -20.73 -14.36 -7.65
CA GLU A 512 -19.95 -13.17 -7.27
C GLU A 512 -20.84 -11.92 -7.07
N ASP A 513 -21.92 -11.80 -7.83
CA ASP A 513 -22.92 -10.72 -7.68
C ASP A 513 -23.67 -10.76 -6.34
N GLY A 514 -23.76 -11.93 -5.70
CA GLY A 514 -24.35 -12.13 -4.38
C GLY A 514 -23.47 -11.67 -3.21
N LEU A 515 -22.18 -11.37 -3.44
CA LEU A 515 -21.28 -10.88 -2.40
C LEU A 515 -21.49 -9.38 -2.13
N SER A 516 -21.55 -9.01 -0.85
CA SER A 516 -21.56 -7.60 -0.45
C SER A 516 -20.24 -6.90 -0.81
N VAL A 517 -20.22 -5.56 -0.83
CA VAL A 517 -18.99 -4.78 -1.11
C VAL A 517 -17.87 -5.15 -0.12
N GLU A 518 -18.23 -5.35 1.15
CA GLU A 518 -17.28 -5.74 2.18
C GLU A 518 -16.75 -7.17 1.96
N GLN A 519 -17.62 -8.11 1.63
CA GLN A 519 -17.25 -9.51 1.35
C GLN A 519 -16.36 -9.61 0.10
N LYS A 520 -16.66 -8.84 -0.96
CA LYS A 520 -15.81 -8.75 -2.17
C LYS A 520 -14.42 -8.23 -1.84
N ARG A 521 -14.32 -7.23 -0.96
CA ARG A 521 -13.02 -6.70 -0.51
C ARG A 521 -12.21 -7.77 0.23
N LEU A 522 -12.82 -8.49 1.19
CA LEU A 522 -12.13 -9.55 1.92
C LEU A 522 -11.73 -10.72 1.01
N HIS A 523 -12.60 -11.12 0.09
CA HIS A 523 -12.32 -12.15 -0.91
C HIS A 523 -11.16 -11.74 -1.83
N SER A 524 -11.16 -10.50 -2.32
CA SER A 524 -10.05 -9.97 -3.13
C SER A 524 -8.72 -10.00 -2.37
N ASN A 525 -8.72 -9.68 -1.07
CA ASN A 525 -7.52 -9.79 -0.23
C ASN A 525 -7.06 -11.26 -0.09
N ALA A 526 -7.99 -12.20 0.11
CA ALA A 526 -7.68 -13.62 0.15
C ALA A 526 -7.11 -14.14 -1.18
N GLN A 527 -7.64 -13.66 -2.31
CA GLN A 527 -7.14 -14.00 -3.64
C GLN A 527 -5.72 -13.48 -3.86
N LYS A 528 -5.40 -12.25 -3.44
CA LYS A 528 -4.04 -11.69 -3.48
C LYS A 528 -3.07 -12.50 -2.63
N LEU A 529 -3.48 -12.87 -1.42
CA LEU A 529 -2.69 -13.71 -0.52
C LEU A 529 -2.39 -15.08 -1.16
N PHE A 530 -3.41 -15.73 -1.72
CA PHE A 530 -3.25 -16.98 -2.45
C PHE A 530 -2.30 -16.86 -3.65
N ALA A 531 -2.42 -15.79 -4.45
CA ALA A 531 -1.55 -15.54 -5.60
C ALA A 531 -0.08 -15.39 -5.19
N VAL A 532 0.20 -14.76 -4.05
CA VAL A 532 1.58 -14.65 -3.54
C VAL A 532 2.10 -15.99 -3.01
N LEU A 533 1.27 -16.73 -2.27
CA LEU A 533 1.68 -18.00 -1.64
C LEU A 533 1.81 -19.16 -2.63
N SER A 534 1.09 -19.12 -3.75
CA SER A 534 1.11 -20.17 -4.79
C SER A 534 2.28 -20.09 -5.77
N ASN A 535 3.09 -19.01 -5.75
CA ASN A 535 4.28 -18.90 -6.60
C ASN A 535 5.37 -19.89 -6.16
N SER A 536 5.87 -20.67 -7.12
CA SER A 536 6.63 -21.91 -6.94
C SER A 536 8.01 -21.79 -6.25
N ALA A 537 8.50 -22.91 -5.72
CA ALA A 537 9.73 -23.12 -4.96
C ALA A 537 11.07 -22.82 -5.68
N GLY A 538 11.05 -22.17 -6.85
CA GLY A 538 12.26 -21.84 -7.64
C GLY A 538 12.57 -20.34 -7.75
N GLU A 539 11.59 -19.46 -7.57
CA GLU A 539 11.82 -18.01 -7.52
C GLU A 539 12.01 -17.59 -6.06
N LYS A 540 13.10 -16.90 -5.74
CA LYS A 540 13.28 -16.28 -4.42
C LYS A 540 12.06 -15.39 -4.16
N ARG A 541 11.23 -15.77 -3.18
CA ARG A 541 10.06 -15.01 -2.73
C ARG A 541 10.51 -13.58 -2.45
N SER A 542 10.05 -12.62 -3.24
CA SER A 542 10.34 -11.20 -3.00
C SER A 542 9.59 -10.77 -1.72
N PRO A 543 10.29 -10.35 -0.65
CA PRO A 543 9.65 -9.88 0.58
C PRO A 543 8.69 -8.71 0.32
N LEU A 544 9.00 -7.88 -0.68
CA LEU A 544 8.16 -6.77 -1.13
C LEU A 544 6.80 -7.24 -1.65
N LYS A 545 6.76 -8.30 -2.46
CA LYS A 545 5.49 -8.86 -2.96
C LYS A 545 4.59 -9.37 -1.82
N LEU A 546 5.19 -9.92 -0.76
CA LEU A 546 4.46 -10.37 0.42
C LEU A 546 3.93 -9.19 1.23
N LEU A 547 4.73 -8.14 1.42
CA LEU A 547 4.32 -6.92 2.09
C LEU A 547 3.18 -6.21 1.33
N SER A 548 3.26 -6.11 0.00
CA SER A 548 2.17 -5.55 -0.83
C SER A 548 0.88 -6.36 -0.75
N ALA A 549 0.94 -7.68 -0.52
CA ALA A 549 -0.25 -8.48 -0.27
C ALA A 549 -0.86 -8.21 1.12
N LYS A 550 -0.04 -7.88 2.12
CA LYS A 550 -0.50 -7.47 3.47
C LYS A 550 -0.97 -6.01 3.50
N LEU A 551 -0.48 -5.16 2.60
CA LEU A 551 -0.85 -3.75 2.44
C LEU A 551 -1.42 -3.50 1.03
N PRO A 552 -2.65 -3.96 0.74
CA PRO A 552 -3.20 -3.95 -0.62
C PRO A 552 -3.46 -2.54 -1.19
N GLU A 553 -3.43 -1.49 -0.36
CA GLU A 553 -3.60 -0.09 -0.75
C GLU A 553 -2.27 0.63 -1.03
N LEU A 554 -1.12 -0.02 -0.80
CA LEU A 554 0.21 0.59 -0.91
C LEU A 554 0.48 1.14 -2.31
N ASP A 555 0.27 0.35 -3.36
CA ASP A 555 0.56 0.79 -4.74
C ASP A 555 -0.27 2.01 -5.14
N GLY A 556 -1.57 1.98 -4.82
CA GLY A 556 -2.48 3.10 -5.09
C GLY A 556 -2.20 4.32 -4.23
N PHE A 557 -1.68 4.14 -3.01
CA PHE A 557 -1.20 5.24 -2.19
C PHE A 557 0.07 5.85 -2.76
N LEU A 558 1.07 5.06 -3.14
CA LEU A 558 2.35 5.54 -3.69
C LEU A 558 2.13 6.36 -4.98
N GLN A 559 1.21 5.92 -5.85
CA GLN A 559 0.81 6.71 -7.03
C GLN A 559 0.22 8.07 -6.64
N HIS A 560 -0.68 8.10 -5.67
CA HIS A 560 -1.30 9.36 -5.20
C HIS A 560 -0.29 10.26 -4.47
N PHE A 561 0.60 9.68 -3.68
CA PHE A 561 1.66 10.36 -2.96
C PHE A 561 2.71 10.98 -3.89
N ALA A 562 3.07 10.29 -4.96
CA ALA A 562 3.94 10.83 -6.00
C ALA A 562 3.32 12.10 -6.62
N VAL A 563 2.03 12.08 -6.99
CA VAL A 563 1.34 13.26 -7.54
C VAL A 563 1.28 14.40 -6.52
N SER A 564 0.91 14.09 -5.28
CA SER A 564 0.78 15.07 -4.19
C SER A 564 2.06 15.83 -3.90
N SER A 565 3.21 15.20 -4.10
CA SER A 565 4.48 15.74 -3.62
C SER A 565 5.21 16.60 -4.66
N ILE A 566 4.81 16.58 -5.94
CA ILE A 566 5.50 17.31 -7.03
C ILE A 566 5.05 18.77 -7.15
N SER A 567 3.75 19.05 -6.97
CA SER A 567 3.25 20.43 -7.05
C SER A 567 2.10 20.67 -6.08
N ARG A 568 2.06 21.88 -5.50
CA ARG A 568 0.93 22.39 -4.70
C ARG A 568 -0.12 23.08 -5.57
N GLU A 569 0.09 23.18 -6.88
CA GLU A 569 -0.90 23.78 -7.76
C GLU A 569 -2.13 22.89 -7.96
N PRO A 570 -3.34 23.47 -8.01
CA PRO A 570 -4.56 22.69 -8.24
C PRO A 570 -4.57 21.98 -9.60
N VAL A 571 -4.66 20.66 -9.57
CA VAL A 571 -4.80 19.81 -10.75
C VAL A 571 -6.26 19.80 -11.22
N MET A 572 -6.52 19.99 -12.51
CA MET A 572 -7.89 19.88 -13.05
C MET A 572 -8.48 18.49 -12.83
N ARG A 573 -9.73 18.40 -12.36
CA ARG A 573 -10.41 17.12 -12.06
C ARG A 573 -10.39 16.13 -13.21
N THR A 574 -10.41 16.61 -14.45
CA THR A 574 -10.36 15.81 -15.69
C THR A 574 -9.01 15.12 -15.91
N HIS A 575 -7.92 15.63 -15.34
CA HIS A 575 -6.58 15.06 -15.49
C HIS A 575 -6.22 14.09 -14.37
N LEU A 576 -6.92 14.17 -13.23
CA LEU A 576 -6.63 13.35 -12.05
C LEU A 576 -6.66 11.83 -12.33
N PRO A 577 -7.62 11.27 -13.09
CA PRO A 577 -7.60 9.84 -13.40
C PRO A 577 -6.35 9.40 -14.18
N VAL A 578 -5.87 10.24 -15.10
CA VAL A 578 -4.66 9.98 -15.91
C VAL A 578 -3.41 10.00 -15.03
N LEU A 579 -3.30 11.01 -14.15
CA LEU A 579 -2.17 11.14 -13.20
C LEU A 579 -2.12 9.98 -12.21
N LEU A 580 -3.28 9.50 -11.76
CA LEU A 580 -3.39 8.34 -10.87
C LEU A 580 -3.38 7.00 -11.60
N GLN A 581 -3.13 6.99 -12.92
CA GLN A 581 -3.14 5.79 -13.76
C GLN A 581 -4.40 4.91 -13.57
N GLN A 582 -5.53 5.55 -13.29
CA GLN A 582 -6.79 4.84 -13.12
C GLN A 582 -7.26 4.33 -14.48
N PRO A 583 -7.70 3.07 -14.59
CA PRO A 583 -8.23 2.56 -15.85
C PRO A 583 -9.38 3.46 -16.27
N GLU A 584 -9.25 4.10 -17.44
CA GLU A 584 -10.35 4.87 -18.00
C GLU A 584 -11.55 3.93 -18.13
N ILE A 585 -12.62 4.25 -17.40
CA ILE A 585 -13.95 3.72 -17.71
C ILE A 585 -14.27 4.35 -19.06
N ASN A 586 -13.81 3.71 -20.14
CA ASN A 586 -14.06 4.13 -21.50
C ASN A 586 -15.57 4.37 -21.61
N PRO A 587 -16.03 5.62 -21.75
CA PRO A 587 -17.41 5.84 -22.10
C PRO A 587 -17.55 5.29 -23.52
N THR A 588 -18.09 4.07 -23.61
CA THR A 588 -18.61 3.40 -24.81
C THR A 588 -18.36 4.20 -26.07
N SER A 589 -17.26 3.88 -26.77
CA SER A 589 -17.00 4.20 -28.17
C SER A 589 -17.72 5.46 -28.68
N ARG A 590 -17.35 6.66 -28.18
CA ARG A 590 -17.79 7.88 -28.85
C ARG A 590 -17.16 7.89 -30.24
N VAL A 591 -18.00 8.09 -31.24
CA VAL A 591 -17.71 8.12 -32.67
C VAL A 591 -16.66 9.21 -32.97
N GLU A 592 -15.37 8.93 -32.80
CA GLU A 592 -14.24 9.81 -33.19
C GLU A 592 -13.73 9.54 -34.61
N ASN A 593 -14.63 9.30 -35.56
CA ASN A 593 -14.23 8.87 -36.90
C ASN A 593 -13.79 10.00 -37.86
N ASP A 594 -13.79 11.28 -37.44
CA ASP A 594 -13.52 12.43 -38.34
C ASP A 594 -12.40 13.39 -37.93
N LYS A 595 -11.70 13.18 -36.80
CA LYS A 595 -10.59 14.06 -36.38
C LYS A 595 -9.31 13.84 -37.22
N VAL A 596 -8.59 14.93 -37.48
CA VAL A 596 -7.25 14.89 -38.10
C VAL A 596 -6.21 14.53 -37.05
N ILE A 597 -5.44 13.47 -37.31
CA ILE A 597 -4.38 13.02 -36.39
C ILE A 597 -3.09 13.77 -36.72
N ILE A 598 -2.49 14.44 -35.73
CA ILE A 598 -1.21 15.12 -35.79
C ILE A 598 -0.11 14.17 -35.27
N ASN A 599 0.81 13.75 -36.13
CA ASN A 599 2.03 13.07 -35.71
C ASN A 599 3.18 14.07 -35.70
N ILE A 600 3.98 14.05 -34.64
CA ILE A 600 5.10 14.97 -34.46
C ILE A 600 6.40 14.19 -34.63
N VAL A 601 7.30 14.69 -35.47
CA VAL A 601 8.66 14.19 -35.62
C VAL A 601 9.61 15.29 -35.18
N THR A 602 10.45 15.00 -34.20
CA THR A 602 11.43 15.94 -33.63
C THR A 602 12.79 15.27 -33.45
N GLY A 603 13.79 16.06 -33.05
CA GLY A 603 15.11 15.58 -32.66
C GLY A 603 16.15 16.69 -32.70
N LEU A 604 17.30 16.43 -32.10
CA LEU A 604 18.43 17.35 -32.07
C LEU A 604 18.95 17.69 -33.47
N PRO A 605 19.66 18.82 -33.66
CA PRO A 605 20.29 19.12 -34.94
C PRO A 605 21.15 17.95 -35.44
N GLY A 606 20.99 17.58 -36.71
CA GLY A 606 21.71 16.44 -37.30
C GLY A 606 21.10 15.06 -37.04
N CYS A 607 19.90 14.97 -36.45
CA CYS A 607 19.25 13.69 -36.14
C CYS A 607 18.60 12.95 -37.33
N HIS A 608 18.66 13.50 -38.54
CA HIS A 608 17.98 12.97 -39.73
C HIS A 608 16.43 12.92 -39.68
N ALA A 609 15.79 13.73 -38.82
CA ALA A 609 14.33 13.83 -38.74
C ALA A 609 13.67 14.29 -40.06
N SER A 610 14.38 15.09 -40.87
CA SER A 610 13.88 15.56 -42.17
C SER A 610 13.81 14.44 -43.21
N GLU A 611 14.83 13.60 -43.21
CA GLU A 611 15.00 12.45 -44.07
C GLU A 611 13.96 11.39 -43.72
N LEU A 612 13.75 11.12 -42.43
CA LEU A 612 12.66 10.28 -41.95
C LEU A 612 11.30 10.82 -42.40
N CYS A 613 11.06 12.13 -42.25
CA CYS A 613 9.83 12.75 -42.74
C CYS A 613 9.65 12.56 -44.26
N ALA A 614 10.70 12.80 -45.06
CA ALA A 614 10.65 12.64 -46.51
C ALA A 614 10.37 11.20 -46.91
N PHE A 615 10.97 10.24 -46.21
CA PHE A 615 10.71 8.81 -46.37
C PHE A 615 9.26 8.46 -46.04
N LEU A 616 8.73 8.88 -44.88
CA LEU A 616 7.36 8.61 -44.45
C LEU A 616 6.32 9.18 -45.43
N VAL A 617 6.53 10.41 -45.89
CA VAL A 617 5.68 11.07 -46.89
C VAL A 617 5.70 10.30 -48.21
N THR A 618 6.87 9.80 -48.62
CA THR A 618 7.01 9.03 -49.87
C THR A 618 6.36 7.66 -49.77
N LEU A 619 6.62 6.91 -48.68
CA LEU A 619 6.03 5.60 -48.41
C LEU A 619 4.49 5.65 -48.39
N HIS A 620 3.93 6.74 -47.84
CA HIS A 620 2.49 6.89 -47.71
C HIS A 620 1.80 7.50 -48.93
N LYS A 621 2.53 7.87 -50.01
CA LYS A 621 1.91 8.32 -51.28
C LYS A 621 0.89 7.31 -51.83
N GLU A 622 1.07 6.03 -51.53
CA GLU A 622 0.21 4.94 -52.00
C GLU A 622 -1.03 4.71 -51.08
N TYR A 623 -0.95 5.03 -49.78
CA TYR A 623 -1.94 4.63 -48.77
C TYR A 623 -2.75 5.79 -48.13
N GLY A 624 -2.37 7.07 -48.30
CA GLY A 624 -3.14 8.21 -47.78
C GLY A 624 -2.48 9.57 -47.99
N ARG A 625 -3.25 10.67 -47.90
CA ARG A 625 -2.72 12.03 -48.11
C ARG A 625 -2.29 12.65 -46.77
N TRP A 626 -0.99 12.90 -46.62
CA TRP A 626 -0.40 13.55 -45.45
C TRP A 626 -0.22 15.05 -45.71
N MET A 627 -0.70 15.88 -44.79
CA MET A 627 -0.31 17.30 -44.72
C MET A 627 1.00 17.40 -43.95
N VAL A 628 1.88 18.32 -44.31
CA VAL A 628 3.18 18.48 -43.65
C VAL A 628 3.34 19.94 -43.23
N TYR A 629 3.54 20.15 -41.94
CA TYR A 629 4.02 21.41 -41.38
C TYR A 629 5.51 21.28 -41.11
N ARG A 630 6.30 22.19 -41.66
CA ARG A 630 7.73 22.31 -41.36
C ARG A 630 7.97 23.63 -40.65
N GLN A 631 8.71 23.56 -39.57
CA GLN A 631 9.21 24.73 -38.86
C GLN A 631 10.13 25.55 -39.77
N ILE A 632 9.92 26.86 -39.83
CA ILE A 632 10.72 27.80 -40.64
C ILE A 632 11.95 28.19 -39.80
N MET A 633 13.15 28.00 -40.34
CA MET A 633 14.42 28.22 -39.61
C MET A 633 14.97 29.65 -39.74
N ASP A 634 14.29 30.53 -40.49
CA ASP A 634 14.81 31.84 -40.89
C ASP A 634 14.64 32.97 -39.83
N GLY A 635 14.34 32.63 -38.56
CA GLY A 635 14.09 33.59 -37.48
C GLY A 635 14.83 33.26 -36.17
N SER A 636 14.90 34.21 -35.24
CA SER A 636 15.57 34.03 -33.94
C SER A 636 14.82 33.10 -32.97
N GLU A 637 13.52 32.93 -33.17
CA GLU A 637 12.68 31.98 -32.42
C GLU A 637 12.52 30.69 -33.21
N CYS A 638 12.80 29.56 -32.57
CA CYS A 638 12.70 28.26 -33.21
C CYS A 638 11.24 27.96 -33.62
N PHE A 639 10.24 28.12 -32.74
CA PHE A 639 8.82 27.81 -33.05
C PHE A 639 7.89 28.99 -32.74
N HIS A 640 6.98 29.30 -33.68
CA HIS A 640 6.02 30.40 -33.54
C HIS A 640 4.58 29.88 -33.44
N ALA A 641 3.99 29.91 -32.25
CA ALA A 641 2.64 29.37 -31.97
C ALA A 641 1.56 29.98 -32.88
N ALA A 642 1.57 31.30 -33.09
CA ALA A 642 0.58 31.97 -33.93
C ALA A 642 0.63 31.53 -35.41
N HIS A 643 1.83 31.23 -35.93
CA HIS A 643 1.97 30.72 -37.30
C HIS A 643 1.42 29.31 -37.43
N PHE A 644 1.73 28.44 -36.46
CA PHE A 644 1.20 27.08 -36.39
C PHE A 644 -0.34 27.08 -36.27
N GLN A 645 -0.91 27.91 -35.39
CA GLN A 645 -2.36 28.06 -35.25
C GLN A 645 -3.03 28.50 -36.57
N ARG A 646 -2.48 29.51 -37.26
CA ARG A 646 -3.00 29.92 -38.59
C ARG A 646 -2.92 28.79 -39.63
N TYR A 647 -1.85 27.99 -39.60
CA TYR A 647 -1.72 26.83 -40.47
C TYR A 647 -2.81 25.79 -40.18
N LEU A 648 -3.12 25.51 -38.90
CA LEU A 648 -4.20 24.59 -38.52
C LEU A 648 -5.57 25.05 -39.04
N SER A 649 -5.90 26.35 -38.88
CA SER A 649 -7.13 26.92 -39.45
C SER A 649 -7.19 26.73 -40.97
N SER A 650 -6.10 27.07 -41.67
CA SER A 650 -6.01 26.94 -43.13
C SER A 650 -6.11 25.49 -43.61
N ALA A 651 -5.51 24.56 -42.86
CA ALA A 651 -5.55 23.13 -43.15
C ALA A 651 -6.97 22.56 -42.99
N LEU A 652 -7.69 22.99 -41.94
CA LEU A 652 -9.08 22.60 -41.72
C LEU A 652 -10.01 23.14 -42.80
N GLU A 653 -9.88 24.42 -43.17
CA GLU A 653 -10.63 25.02 -44.28
C GLU A 653 -10.38 24.29 -45.60
N ALA A 654 -9.12 23.96 -45.91
CA ALA A 654 -8.75 23.22 -47.11
C ALA A 654 -9.34 21.80 -47.13
N GLN A 655 -9.50 21.16 -45.97
CA GLN A 655 -10.17 19.87 -45.84
C GLN A 655 -11.68 19.99 -46.04
N GLN A 656 -12.33 20.95 -45.37
CA GLN A 656 -13.78 21.17 -45.46
C GLN A 656 -14.22 21.52 -46.90
N ASN A 657 -13.48 22.39 -47.57
CA ASN A 657 -13.73 22.79 -48.96
C ASN A 657 -13.57 21.63 -49.96
N ARG A 658 -12.76 20.61 -49.62
CA ARG A 658 -12.57 19.41 -50.45
C ARG A 658 -13.58 18.30 -50.14
N SER A 659 -14.03 18.17 -48.89
CA SER A 659 -15.09 17.22 -48.52
C SER A 659 -16.43 17.53 -49.19
N ALA A 660 -16.69 18.80 -49.52
CA ALA A 660 -17.86 19.20 -50.30
C ALA A 660 -17.83 18.69 -51.78
N ARG A 661 -16.68 18.22 -52.29
CA ARG A 661 -16.48 17.83 -53.69
C ARG A 661 -16.31 16.32 -53.93
N LEU A 662 -16.22 15.49 -52.89
CA LEU A 662 -15.98 14.04 -53.01
C LEU A 662 -17.11 13.24 -52.35
N SER A 663 -17.74 12.35 -53.12
CA SER A 663 -18.81 11.44 -52.68
C SER A 663 -18.33 10.41 -51.64
N ALA A 664 -19.27 9.97 -50.80
CA ALA A 664 -19.16 9.21 -49.56
C ALA A 664 -18.38 7.86 -49.54
N TYR A 665 -17.71 7.43 -50.61
CA TYR A 665 -17.20 6.05 -50.72
C TYR A 665 -15.70 5.84 -50.42
N ILE A 666 -14.87 6.88 -50.33
CA ILE A 666 -13.45 6.75 -49.94
C ILE A 666 -13.05 7.95 -49.06
N ARG A 667 -13.49 7.96 -47.80
CA ARG A 667 -13.02 8.95 -46.81
C ARG A 667 -11.67 8.49 -46.24
N LYS A 668 -10.58 8.65 -47.02
CA LYS A 668 -9.23 8.38 -46.49
C LYS A 668 -8.96 9.36 -45.34
N LYS A 669 -8.62 8.85 -44.16
CA LYS A 669 -8.36 9.65 -42.96
C LYS A 669 -7.14 10.57 -43.19
N THR A 670 -7.35 11.87 -43.21
CA THR A 670 -6.28 12.86 -43.36
C THR A 670 -5.40 12.86 -42.12
N ARG A 671 -4.08 12.91 -42.31
CA ARG A 671 -3.09 13.02 -41.22
C ARG A 671 -2.24 14.27 -41.44
N LEU A 672 -1.83 14.91 -40.35
CA LEU A 672 -0.88 16.02 -40.34
C LEU A 672 0.43 15.53 -39.73
N LEU A 673 1.55 15.80 -40.40
CA LEU A 673 2.90 15.56 -39.90
C LEU A 673 3.53 16.90 -39.56
N VAL A 674 3.91 17.07 -38.31
CA VAL A 674 4.62 18.25 -37.81
C VAL A 674 6.08 17.87 -37.65
N VAL A 675 6.95 18.51 -38.40
CA VAL A 675 8.40 18.31 -38.30
C VAL A 675 9.00 19.48 -37.55
N LEU A 676 9.54 19.17 -36.38
CA LEU A 676 10.30 20.09 -35.56
C LEU A 676 11.78 19.76 -35.73
N GLN A 677 12.61 20.78 -35.81
CA GLN A 677 14.07 20.61 -35.86
C GLN A 677 14.71 21.47 -34.78
N GLY A 678 15.77 20.92 -34.19
CA GLY A 678 16.58 21.63 -33.22
C GLY A 678 16.05 21.52 -31.80
N TYR A 679 16.02 22.64 -31.10
CA TYR A 679 15.80 22.69 -29.64
C TYR A 679 14.35 22.98 -29.25
N THR A 680 13.41 22.91 -30.20
CA THR A 680 11.99 23.18 -29.93
C THR A 680 11.38 22.10 -29.05
N ASP A 681 10.62 22.54 -28.04
CA ASP A 681 9.89 21.64 -27.17
C ASP A 681 8.58 21.20 -27.85
N VAL A 682 8.27 19.91 -27.75
CA VAL A 682 7.01 19.37 -28.26
C VAL A 682 5.82 19.95 -27.47
N ILE A 683 6.05 20.30 -26.20
CA ILE A 683 5.04 20.95 -25.35
C ILE A 683 4.55 22.25 -25.98
N ASP A 684 5.42 23.05 -26.61
CA ASP A 684 5.03 24.31 -27.26
C ASP A 684 3.99 24.08 -28.38
N VAL A 685 4.13 22.99 -29.13
CA VAL A 685 3.19 22.61 -30.19
C VAL A 685 1.86 22.15 -29.61
N ILE A 686 1.91 21.35 -28.54
CA ILE A 686 0.71 20.87 -27.84
C ILE A 686 -0.04 22.06 -27.24
N GLN A 687 0.65 22.97 -26.54
CA GLN A 687 0.08 24.18 -25.97
C GLN A 687 -0.51 25.08 -27.05
N ALA A 688 0.17 25.27 -28.19
CA ALA A 688 -0.36 26.05 -29.30
C ALA A 688 -1.67 25.46 -29.87
N LEU A 689 -1.82 24.14 -29.92
CA LEU A 689 -3.09 23.50 -30.27
C LEU A 689 -4.15 23.69 -29.18
N GLN A 690 -3.78 23.51 -27.91
CA GLN A 690 -4.72 23.60 -26.79
C GLN A 690 -5.25 25.02 -26.54
N THR A 691 -4.45 26.04 -26.86
CA THR A 691 -4.77 27.47 -26.70
C THR A 691 -5.25 28.13 -27.99
N HIS A 692 -5.59 27.32 -29.01
CA HIS A 692 -6.09 27.86 -30.28
C HIS A 692 -7.33 28.76 -30.06
N PRO A 693 -7.37 29.97 -30.64
CA PRO A 693 -8.46 30.93 -30.41
C PRO A 693 -9.83 30.45 -30.91
N ASP A 694 -9.84 29.60 -31.95
CA ASP A 694 -11.05 28.92 -32.44
C ASP A 694 -11.20 27.51 -31.85
N SER A 695 -12.27 27.30 -31.09
CA SER A 695 -12.62 26.01 -30.46
C SER A 695 -13.00 24.91 -31.48
N ASN A 696 -13.53 25.29 -32.65
CA ASN A 696 -13.85 24.33 -33.71
C ASN A 696 -12.58 23.75 -34.33
N VAL A 697 -11.55 24.58 -34.52
CA VAL A 697 -10.24 24.12 -34.97
C VAL A 697 -9.64 23.19 -33.92
N LYS A 698 -9.59 23.61 -32.66
CA LYS A 698 -9.07 22.79 -31.55
C LYS A 698 -9.72 21.40 -31.49
N SER A 699 -11.05 21.31 -31.60
CA SER A 699 -11.78 20.04 -31.51
C SER A 699 -11.64 19.14 -32.75
N SER A 700 -11.17 19.67 -33.88
CA SER A 700 -11.01 18.94 -35.14
C SER A 700 -9.67 18.20 -35.27
N PHE A 701 -8.68 18.54 -34.44
CA PHE A 701 -7.37 17.91 -34.42
C PHE A 701 -7.16 17.09 -33.14
N THR A 702 -6.34 16.03 -33.24
CA THR A 702 -5.89 15.26 -32.08
C THR A 702 -4.42 14.88 -32.24
N ILE A 703 -3.66 14.84 -31.14
CA ILE A 703 -2.26 14.39 -31.17
C ILE A 703 -2.25 12.86 -31.29
N GLY A 704 -1.44 12.35 -32.20
CA GLY A 704 -1.17 10.93 -32.41
C GLY A 704 0.18 10.54 -31.81
N ALA A 705 1.08 10.05 -32.65
CA ALA A 705 2.41 9.63 -32.21
C ALA A 705 3.39 10.81 -32.19
N ILE A 706 4.18 10.89 -31.12
CA ILE A 706 5.37 11.75 -31.02
C ILE A 706 6.59 10.86 -31.18
N THR A 707 7.39 11.16 -32.20
CA THR A 707 8.55 10.38 -32.63
C THR A 707 9.79 11.24 -32.57
N VAL A 708 10.82 10.75 -31.89
CA VAL A 708 12.07 11.48 -31.69
C VAL A 708 13.17 10.75 -32.45
N CYS A 709 13.88 11.48 -33.31
CA CYS A 709 15.03 10.96 -34.02
C CYS A 709 16.28 11.22 -33.18
N VAL A 710 17.07 10.18 -32.98
CA VAL A 710 18.23 10.16 -32.12
C VAL A 710 19.41 9.67 -32.95
N GLU A 711 20.40 10.52 -33.09
CA GLU A 711 21.64 10.23 -33.79
C GLU A 711 22.75 10.00 -32.75
N PRO A 712 23.18 8.74 -32.51
CA PRO A 712 24.11 8.41 -31.44
C PRO A 712 25.35 9.28 -31.33
N LEU A 713 25.91 9.78 -32.45
CA LEU A 713 27.09 10.64 -32.43
C LEU A 713 26.76 12.11 -32.10
N SER A 714 25.59 12.59 -32.49
CA SER A 714 25.14 13.97 -32.29
C SER A 714 24.56 14.20 -30.88
N CYS A 715 24.30 13.13 -30.14
CA CYS A 715 23.79 13.17 -28.77
C CYS A 715 24.87 13.44 -27.71
N TYR A 716 26.16 13.40 -28.07
CA TYR A 716 27.26 13.66 -27.17
C TYR A 716 28.00 14.96 -27.50
N MET A 717 28.34 15.71 -26.46
CA MET A 717 29.26 16.84 -26.48
C MET A 717 30.70 16.34 -26.28
N GLU A 718 31.66 17.28 -26.22
CA GLU A 718 33.04 16.97 -25.85
C GLU A 718 33.11 16.15 -24.56
N HIS A 719 34.10 15.25 -24.46
CA HIS A 719 34.30 14.36 -23.31
C HIS A 719 33.17 13.35 -23.01
N ARG A 720 32.28 13.06 -23.99
CA ARG A 720 31.14 12.13 -23.83
C ARG A 720 30.07 12.61 -22.85
N PHE A 721 29.98 13.91 -22.58
CA PHE A 721 28.81 14.46 -21.91
C PHE A 721 27.60 14.39 -22.83
N LEU A 722 26.45 14.00 -22.32
CA LEU A 722 25.23 13.97 -23.12
C LEU A 722 24.77 15.41 -23.39
N PHE A 723 24.27 15.69 -24.59
CA PHE A 723 23.66 16.97 -24.89
C PHE A 723 22.44 17.21 -23.97
N PRO A 724 22.33 18.34 -23.25
CA PRO A 724 21.30 18.52 -22.21
C PRO A 724 19.86 18.25 -22.67
N LYS A 725 19.52 18.62 -23.92
CA LYS A 725 18.18 18.41 -24.49
C LYS A 725 17.89 16.98 -24.99
N CYS A 726 18.88 16.10 -25.00
CA CYS A 726 18.74 14.75 -25.58
C CYS A 726 17.72 13.90 -24.83
N LEU A 727 17.83 13.81 -23.49
CA LEU A 727 16.89 13.02 -22.68
C LEU A 727 15.55 13.72 -22.50
N ASP A 728 15.54 15.05 -22.38
CA ASP A 728 14.31 15.86 -22.35
C ASP A 728 13.40 15.52 -23.53
N GLN A 729 13.98 15.53 -24.75
CA GLN A 729 13.25 15.21 -25.97
C GLN A 729 12.82 13.75 -26.05
N CYS A 730 13.36 12.84 -25.23
CA CYS A 730 13.02 11.42 -25.23
C CYS A 730 12.11 11.00 -24.05
N SER A 731 11.77 11.92 -23.15
CA SER A 731 11.10 11.65 -21.87
C SER A 731 9.72 10.96 -21.99
N GLN A 732 9.40 10.13 -20.99
CA GLN A 732 8.08 9.52 -20.85
C GLN A 732 7.00 10.56 -20.55
N GLY A 733 5.78 10.27 -21.00
CA GLY A 733 4.62 11.17 -20.90
C GLY A 733 4.38 11.97 -22.19
N LEU A 734 5.43 12.21 -22.98
CA LEU A 734 5.34 12.90 -24.27
C LEU A 734 5.66 11.96 -25.44
N VAL A 735 6.76 11.21 -25.37
CA VAL A 735 7.29 10.48 -26.53
C VAL A 735 6.79 9.06 -26.60
N SER A 736 6.29 8.68 -27.78
CA SER A 736 5.83 7.31 -28.07
C SER A 736 6.89 6.44 -28.75
N ASN A 737 7.70 7.03 -29.63
CA ASN A 737 8.69 6.31 -30.43
C ASN A 737 10.04 7.02 -30.42
N VAL A 738 11.12 6.24 -30.34
CA VAL A 738 12.49 6.72 -30.48
C VAL A 738 13.11 6.02 -31.68
N VAL A 739 13.56 6.80 -32.67
CA VAL A 739 14.14 6.33 -33.92
C VAL A 739 15.64 6.59 -33.90
N PHE A 740 16.45 5.54 -33.92
CA PHE A 740 17.90 5.64 -34.00
C PHE A 740 18.33 5.76 -35.46
N THR A 741 19.07 6.81 -35.81
CA THR A 741 19.35 7.18 -37.20
C THR A 741 20.76 6.89 -37.69
N SER A 742 21.65 6.36 -36.85
CA SER A 742 22.93 5.78 -37.29
C SER A 742 23.38 4.62 -36.42
N HIS A 743 24.46 3.95 -36.85
CA HIS A 743 25.05 2.79 -36.18
C HIS A 743 24.05 1.65 -36.00
N THR A 744 23.00 1.60 -36.84
CA THR A 744 21.94 0.59 -36.76
C THR A 744 22.27 -0.68 -37.52
N THR A 745 23.29 -0.65 -38.37
CA THR A 745 23.79 -1.80 -39.14
C THR A 745 24.61 -2.77 -38.30
N GLU A 746 25.23 -2.29 -37.21
CA GLU A 746 25.92 -3.12 -36.22
C GLU A 746 25.01 -3.34 -35.00
N GLN A 747 24.44 -4.55 -34.85
CA GLN A 747 23.50 -4.90 -33.78
C GLN A 747 24.02 -4.69 -32.33
N ARG A 748 25.31 -4.41 -32.13
CA ARG A 748 25.94 -4.24 -30.81
C ARG A 748 26.91 -3.06 -30.74
N HIS A 749 26.68 -2.01 -31.53
CA HIS A 749 27.54 -0.83 -31.40
C HIS A 749 27.47 -0.27 -29.97
N PRO A 750 28.59 -0.12 -29.23
CA PRO A 750 28.57 0.22 -27.81
C PRO A 750 27.83 1.53 -27.48
N LEU A 751 27.98 2.54 -28.34
CA LEU A 751 27.29 3.83 -28.15
C LEU A 751 25.77 3.70 -28.32
N LEU A 752 25.30 2.84 -29.24
CA LEU A 752 23.88 2.62 -29.46
C LEU A 752 23.27 1.88 -28.25
N VAL A 753 23.95 0.84 -27.75
CA VAL A 753 23.50 0.09 -26.57
C VAL A 753 23.46 0.97 -25.32
N GLN A 754 24.49 1.80 -25.12
CA GLN A 754 24.53 2.76 -24.02
C GLN A 754 23.37 3.76 -24.11
N LEU A 755 23.14 4.35 -25.29
CA LEU A 755 22.09 5.33 -25.49
C LEU A 755 20.68 4.72 -25.38
N GLN A 756 20.49 3.49 -25.89
CA GLN A 756 19.26 2.73 -25.69
C GLN A 756 18.99 2.47 -24.20
N SER A 757 20.02 2.15 -23.42
CA SER A 757 19.88 1.94 -21.97
C SER A 757 19.52 3.23 -21.24
N LEU A 758 20.19 4.34 -21.59
CA LEU A 758 19.88 5.67 -21.04
C LEU A 758 18.46 6.13 -21.39
N ILE A 759 18.05 5.97 -22.64
CA ILE A 759 16.69 6.33 -23.09
C ILE A 759 15.66 5.37 -22.49
N ARG A 760 15.94 4.07 -22.34
CA ARG A 760 15.05 3.15 -21.61
C ARG A 760 14.87 3.58 -20.16
N ALA A 761 15.93 4.09 -19.54
CA ALA A 761 15.89 4.65 -18.20
C ALA A 761 15.12 5.99 -18.13
N ALA A 762 14.93 6.70 -19.25
CA ALA A 762 14.15 7.95 -19.34
C ALA A 762 12.75 7.76 -20.00
N ASN A 763 12.49 6.61 -20.62
CA ASN A 763 11.22 6.21 -21.23
C ASN A 763 11.16 4.69 -21.53
N PRO A 764 10.79 3.84 -20.55
CA PRO A 764 10.67 2.39 -20.69
C PRO A 764 9.54 1.97 -21.63
N THR A 765 8.57 2.86 -21.84
CA THR A 765 7.41 2.62 -22.71
C THR A 765 7.64 2.99 -24.17
N ALA A 766 8.72 3.72 -24.49
CA ALA A 766 9.01 4.11 -25.86
C ALA A 766 9.33 2.91 -26.74
N ALA A 767 8.73 2.87 -27.94
CA ALA A 767 9.12 1.91 -28.96
C ALA A 767 10.42 2.34 -29.62
N PHE A 768 11.42 1.45 -29.67
CA PHE A 768 12.69 1.70 -30.33
C PHE A 768 12.65 1.22 -31.76
N ILE A 769 13.01 2.11 -32.69
CA ILE A 769 12.99 1.86 -34.13
C ILE A 769 14.39 2.15 -34.66
N LEU A 770 14.90 1.28 -35.52
CA LEU A 770 16.18 1.46 -36.20
C LEU A 770 15.93 1.98 -37.62
N ALA A 771 16.53 3.10 -38.00
CA ALA A 771 16.35 3.71 -39.31
C ALA A 771 17.62 4.45 -39.78
N GLU A 772 18.60 3.70 -40.29
CA GLU A 772 19.86 4.27 -40.79
C GLU A 772 19.63 5.43 -41.76
N ASN A 773 20.22 6.60 -41.49
CA ASN A 773 20.04 7.86 -42.22
C ASN A 773 18.58 8.27 -42.39
N GLY A 774 17.71 7.92 -41.44
CA GLY A 774 16.27 8.18 -41.49
C GLY A 774 15.49 7.22 -42.41
N ILE A 775 16.10 6.14 -42.88
CA ILE A 775 15.46 5.15 -43.77
C ILE A 775 15.10 3.91 -42.96
N VAL A 776 13.80 3.63 -42.84
CA VAL A 776 13.31 2.42 -42.16
C VAL A 776 13.42 1.23 -43.12
N THR A 777 14.20 0.22 -42.73
CA THR A 777 14.29 -1.07 -43.44
C THR A 777 13.53 -2.14 -42.65
N ARG A 778 13.02 -3.16 -43.36
CA ARG A 778 12.15 -4.19 -42.78
C ARG A 778 12.93 -5.33 -42.16
#